data_AF-Q3TBQ3-F1
#
_entry.id   AF-Q3TBQ3-F1
#
_cell.length_a   1.000
_cell.length_b   1.000
_cell.length_c   1.000
_cell.angle_alpha   90.00
_cell.angle_beta   90.00
_cell.angle_gamma   90.00
#
_symmetry.space_group_name_H-M   'P 1'
#
loop_
_entity.id
_entity.type
_entity.pdbx_description
1 polymer ?
#
loop_
_entity_poly.entity_id
_entity_poly.type
_entity_poly.pdbx_seq_one_letter_code
_entity_poly.pdbx_strand_id
1 'polypeptide(L)'
;MAAAPFLKHWRTTFERVEKFVSPIYFTDCNLRGRLFGDSCSVTLSSFLTPERLPYEKAVQQNFSPAQVGDSFGPTWWTCWFRVELVIPEVWVGQEVHLCWESDGESLVWRDGEPVQGLTKEGEKTSYVLSERLRASDPRSLALYVEVACNGLLGAGKGSMIAAPDPEKTFQLSQAKLAVFHRDVHSLLVDLELLLGVAKGLGEDSQRSFQALHTANQMVNICDPAQPETYPAAKALASKFFGQHGGESQHTIHAMGHCHIDTGVSRCTSKCVFFSQLLAVLIQMQLRFLTMEQGLMKLDLRPRAWLWPFKETVRKCARSWSTAVTLMEQNTDFIFACSQAQQLEWVKSQYPGLHARLQEFACRGQFVPVGGTWVEMDGNLPSGEAMVRQFLQGQNFFLQEFGKMCSEFWLPDTFGYSAQLPQIMQGCGIKRFLTQKLSWNLVNSFPHHTFFWEGLDGSRVLVHFPPGDSYGMQGSVEEVLKTVTNNRDKGRTNHSGFLFGFGDGGGGPTQTMLDRLKRLSNTDGLPRVQLSSPGQLFTALERDSGQLCTWVGELFLELHNGTYTTHAQLKKGNRECEQILHDVEVLSSLALARSAQFLYPAAQLQHLWRLLLLNQFHDVVTGSCIQLVAEDAMNYYEDIRSHGNPLLSAAAAALCAGEPGPKGLLIINTLPWKRTEVLALPKPCGAHSLALVTVPSIGYAPAPTPTSLQPLLPQQPVFVMQETDGSVTLDNGIIRVRLDPTGCLTSLVLVASGREAIAEGALGNQFVLFDDVPLYWDAWDVMDYHLETRKPVLGQAGTLAVGTEGGLRGSAWFLLQISPNSRLSQEVVLDVGCPYVRFHTEVHWHEAHKFLKVEFPARIRSPQATY
;
A
#
# COMPACT_ATOMS: atom_id res chain seq x y z
N MET A 1 -59.72 17.12 20.79
CA MET A 1 -58.46 16.65 21.41
C MET A 1 -57.67 15.92 20.36
N ALA A 2 -56.47 16.38 20.01
CA ALA A 2 -55.58 15.61 19.16
C ALA A 2 -55.00 14.45 19.98
N ALA A 3 -55.05 13.22 19.46
CA ALA A 3 -54.43 12.09 20.12
C ALA A 3 -52.91 12.31 20.16
N ALA A 4 -52.33 12.35 21.35
CA ALA A 4 -50.89 12.47 21.50
C ALA A 4 -50.21 11.27 20.81
N PRO A 5 -49.23 11.47 19.92
CA PRO A 5 -48.55 10.37 19.25
C PRO A 5 -47.64 9.67 20.27
N PHE A 6 -48.18 8.64 20.93
CA PHE A 6 -47.39 7.72 21.73
C PHE A 6 -46.44 6.94 20.82
N LEU A 7 -45.22 7.48 20.65
CA LEU A 7 -44.07 6.67 20.31
C LEU A 7 -43.94 5.58 21.38
N LYS A 8 -43.93 4.32 20.94
CA LYS A 8 -43.50 3.22 21.81
C LYS A 8 -42.04 3.45 22.17
N HIS A 9 -41.63 2.88 23.31
CA HIS A 9 -40.24 2.85 23.80
C HIS A 9 -39.22 2.82 22.66
N TRP A 10 -38.26 3.75 22.65
CA TRP A 10 -37.36 4.04 21.50
C TRP A 10 -36.84 2.74 20.85
N ARG A 11 -36.20 1.90 21.65
CA ARG A 11 -35.69 0.58 21.26
C ARG A 11 -36.72 -0.34 20.56
N THR A 12 -37.95 -0.44 21.07
CA THR A 12 -38.99 -1.30 20.48
C THR A 12 -39.43 -0.79 19.10
N THR A 13 -39.47 0.53 18.94
CA THR A 13 -39.77 1.16 17.64
C THR A 13 -38.60 0.98 16.67
N PHE A 14 -37.36 1.09 17.16
CA PHE A 14 -36.14 0.84 16.38
C PHE A 14 -36.08 -0.59 15.84
N GLU A 15 -36.17 -1.59 16.73
CA GLU A 15 -36.15 -3.01 16.38
C GLU A 15 -37.27 -3.39 15.39
N ARG A 16 -38.44 -2.72 15.46
CA ARG A 16 -39.53 -2.95 14.49
C ARG A 16 -39.14 -2.52 13.08
N VAL A 17 -38.56 -1.34 12.93
CA VAL A 17 -38.15 -0.80 11.63
C VAL A 17 -36.95 -1.58 11.09
N GLU A 18 -35.97 -1.90 11.94
CA GLU A 18 -34.82 -2.74 11.61
C GLU A 18 -35.24 -4.10 11.04
N LYS A 19 -36.22 -4.78 11.67
CA LYS A 19 -36.77 -6.06 11.18
C LYS A 19 -37.51 -5.94 9.85
N PHE A 20 -38.08 -4.77 9.53
CA PHE A 20 -38.78 -4.52 8.26
C PHE A 20 -37.84 -4.34 7.06
N VAL A 21 -36.59 -3.90 7.30
CA VAL A 21 -35.55 -3.77 6.26
C VAL A 21 -34.46 -4.85 6.35
N SER A 22 -34.60 -5.82 7.26
CA SER A 22 -33.56 -6.79 7.56
C SER A 22 -33.25 -7.73 6.37
N PRO A 23 -31.97 -8.03 6.10
CA PRO A 23 -31.58 -9.10 5.18
C PRO A 23 -31.72 -10.52 5.76
N ILE A 24 -32.12 -10.64 7.04
CA ILE A 24 -32.15 -11.93 7.78
C ILE A 24 -33.58 -12.24 8.26
N TYR A 25 -34.28 -11.28 8.85
CA TYR A 25 -35.58 -11.50 9.47
C TYR A 25 -36.73 -11.18 8.53
N PHE A 26 -37.71 -12.09 8.44
CA PHE A 26 -38.95 -11.90 7.66
C PHE A 26 -38.71 -11.67 6.16
N THR A 27 -37.65 -12.22 5.57
CA THR A 27 -37.29 -12.03 4.16
C THR A 27 -38.31 -12.60 3.17
N ASP A 28 -39.27 -13.39 3.64
CA ASP A 28 -40.45 -13.87 2.91
C ASP A 28 -41.51 -12.78 2.67
N CYS A 29 -41.59 -11.79 3.57
CA CYS A 29 -42.69 -10.80 3.60
C CYS A 29 -42.26 -9.33 3.85
N ASN A 30 -41.01 -9.07 4.23
CA ASN A 30 -40.51 -7.71 4.51
C ASN A 30 -40.14 -6.95 3.22
N LEU A 31 -39.76 -5.68 3.36
CA LEU A 31 -39.43 -4.83 2.22
C LEU A 31 -38.19 -5.31 1.46
N ARG A 32 -37.17 -5.81 2.15
CA ARG A 32 -35.91 -6.25 1.52
C ARG A 32 -36.07 -7.52 0.69
N GLY A 33 -36.95 -8.43 1.12
CA GLY A 33 -37.37 -9.61 0.37
C GLY A 33 -38.10 -9.31 -0.94
N ARG A 34 -38.50 -8.05 -1.17
CA ARG A 34 -39.18 -7.57 -2.38
C ARG A 34 -38.25 -6.78 -3.32
N LEU A 35 -36.97 -6.68 -3.02
CA LEU A 35 -35.98 -5.95 -3.84
C LEU A 35 -35.84 -6.54 -5.24
N PHE A 36 -35.86 -7.88 -5.33
CA PHE A 36 -35.91 -8.62 -6.58
C PHE A 36 -37.28 -9.30 -6.69
N GLY A 37 -37.97 -9.10 -7.80
CA GLY A 37 -39.27 -9.68 -8.10
C GLY A 37 -39.15 -11.03 -8.81
N ASP A 38 -39.89 -11.19 -9.91
CA ASP A 38 -39.81 -12.36 -10.77
C ASP A 38 -38.35 -12.64 -11.20
N SER A 39 -37.99 -13.92 -11.25
CA SER A 39 -36.66 -14.36 -11.66
C SER A 39 -36.70 -15.62 -12.51
N CYS A 40 -35.69 -15.79 -13.36
CA CYS A 40 -35.53 -16.98 -14.19
C CYS A 40 -34.08 -17.49 -14.13
N SER A 41 -33.93 -18.80 -14.31
CA SER A 41 -32.63 -19.48 -14.41
C SER A 41 -31.91 -19.09 -15.69
N VAL A 42 -30.57 -19.05 -15.62
CA VAL A 42 -29.69 -18.83 -16.77
C VAL A 42 -29.00 -20.14 -17.15
N THR A 43 -28.65 -20.31 -18.43
CA THR A 43 -27.84 -21.46 -18.85
C THR A 43 -26.37 -21.12 -18.66
N LEU A 44 -25.65 -22.00 -17.97
CA LEU A 44 -24.24 -21.80 -17.63
C LEU A 44 -23.36 -22.86 -18.29
N SER A 45 -22.20 -22.40 -18.74
CA SER A 45 -21.07 -23.28 -19.05
C SER A 45 -19.79 -22.62 -18.56
N SER A 46 -18.81 -23.41 -18.11
CA SER A 46 -17.57 -22.93 -17.49
C SER A 46 -16.31 -23.47 -18.18
N PHE A 47 -15.25 -22.68 -18.12
CA PHE A 47 -13.90 -23.02 -18.53
C PHE A 47 -12.92 -22.58 -17.43
N LEU A 48 -12.17 -23.53 -16.88
CA LEU A 48 -11.29 -23.33 -15.75
C LEU A 48 -9.83 -23.45 -16.21
N THR A 49 -8.98 -22.48 -15.82
CA THR A 49 -7.58 -22.43 -16.25
C THR A 49 -6.65 -21.83 -15.17
N PRO A 50 -5.39 -22.31 -15.05
CA PRO A 50 -4.37 -21.62 -14.25
C PRO A 50 -3.86 -20.34 -14.93
N GLU A 51 -4.10 -20.16 -16.23
CA GLU A 51 -3.66 -18.99 -17.00
C GLU A 51 -4.65 -17.82 -16.91
N ARG A 52 -4.12 -16.61 -17.08
CA ARG A 52 -4.92 -15.37 -17.13
C ARG A 52 -5.06 -14.95 -18.59
N LEU A 53 -5.99 -15.60 -19.27
CA LEU A 53 -6.24 -15.37 -20.69
C LEU A 53 -6.94 -14.02 -20.92
N PRO A 54 -6.51 -13.21 -21.91
CA PRO A 54 -7.32 -12.13 -22.46
C PRO A 54 -8.67 -12.64 -22.99
N TYR A 55 -9.68 -11.77 -23.01
CA TYR A 55 -11.05 -12.11 -23.41
C TYR A 55 -11.12 -12.84 -24.75
N GLU A 56 -10.40 -12.37 -25.78
CA GLU A 56 -10.46 -12.94 -27.13
C GLU A 56 -9.95 -14.38 -27.18
N LYS A 57 -9.01 -14.74 -26.29
CA LYS A 57 -8.54 -16.12 -26.16
C LYS A 57 -9.46 -16.97 -25.29
N ALA A 58 -10.03 -16.39 -24.22
CA ALA A 58 -10.91 -17.09 -23.30
C ALA A 58 -12.23 -17.54 -23.96
N VAL A 59 -12.87 -16.67 -24.75
CA VAL A 59 -14.14 -17.01 -25.44
C VAL A 59 -14.01 -18.05 -26.55
N GLN A 60 -12.77 -18.36 -26.99
CA GLN A 60 -12.47 -19.40 -27.97
C GLN A 60 -12.23 -20.79 -27.35
N GLN A 61 -12.21 -20.88 -26.01
CA GLN A 61 -11.98 -22.16 -25.32
C GLN A 61 -13.23 -23.05 -25.31
N ASN A 62 -13.04 -24.32 -24.98
CA ASN A 62 -14.14 -25.27 -24.82
C ASN A 62 -14.76 -25.13 -23.42
N PHE A 63 -15.97 -24.57 -23.36
CA PHE A 63 -16.75 -24.48 -22.12
C PHE A 63 -17.52 -25.78 -21.88
N SER A 64 -17.48 -26.31 -20.66
CA SER A 64 -18.26 -27.47 -20.21
C SER A 64 -19.56 -27.01 -19.52
N PRO A 65 -20.65 -27.78 -19.50
CA PRO A 65 -21.86 -27.43 -18.74
C PRO A 65 -21.55 -27.18 -17.26
N ALA A 66 -22.20 -26.17 -16.66
CA ALA A 66 -22.03 -25.79 -15.27
C ALA A 66 -23.38 -25.45 -14.61
N GLN A 67 -23.43 -25.41 -13.29
CA GLN A 67 -24.63 -25.09 -12.51
C GLN A 67 -24.28 -24.29 -11.23
N VAL A 68 -25.30 -23.65 -10.66
CA VAL A 68 -25.18 -23.02 -9.33
C VAL A 68 -24.98 -24.11 -8.28
N GLY A 69 -24.01 -23.92 -7.39
CA GLY A 69 -23.54 -24.89 -6.41
C GLY A 69 -22.23 -25.59 -6.80
N ASP A 70 -21.79 -25.49 -8.05
CA ASP A 70 -20.51 -26.07 -8.48
C ASP A 70 -19.32 -25.37 -7.81
N SER A 71 -18.30 -26.17 -7.48
CA SER A 71 -17.02 -25.70 -6.92
C SER A 71 -15.93 -25.72 -7.98
N PHE A 72 -15.08 -24.69 -7.96
CA PHE A 72 -13.94 -24.49 -8.87
C PHE A 72 -12.72 -23.96 -8.10
N GLY A 73 -11.59 -23.81 -8.78
CA GLY A 73 -10.31 -23.44 -8.17
C GLY A 73 -9.16 -24.32 -8.70
N PRO A 74 -8.05 -24.45 -7.97
CA PRO A 74 -7.79 -23.86 -6.66
C PRO A 74 -7.41 -22.37 -6.72
N THR A 75 -6.85 -21.82 -5.64
CA THR A 75 -6.44 -20.41 -5.52
C THR A 75 -5.56 -19.93 -6.68
N TRP A 76 -5.75 -18.68 -7.10
CA TRP A 76 -5.09 -18.00 -8.23
C TRP A 76 -5.49 -18.44 -9.64
N TRP A 77 -6.27 -19.50 -9.79
CA TRP A 77 -6.86 -19.90 -11.07
C TRP A 77 -7.93 -18.90 -11.52
N THR A 78 -8.36 -19.02 -12.77
CA THR A 78 -9.45 -18.22 -13.35
C THR A 78 -10.51 -19.15 -13.90
N CYS A 79 -11.75 -18.97 -13.46
CA CYS A 79 -12.92 -19.67 -14.00
C CYS A 79 -13.74 -18.69 -14.85
N TRP A 80 -13.80 -18.94 -16.15
CA TRP A 80 -14.66 -18.21 -17.07
C TRP A 80 -16.01 -18.89 -17.15
N PHE A 81 -17.09 -18.15 -16.97
CA PHE A 81 -18.45 -18.61 -17.20
C PHE A 81 -19.04 -17.92 -18.43
N ARG A 82 -19.53 -18.70 -19.38
CA ARG A 82 -20.43 -18.23 -20.45
C ARG A 82 -21.85 -18.36 -19.92
N VAL A 83 -22.54 -17.22 -19.83
CA VAL A 83 -23.88 -17.08 -19.28
C VAL A 83 -24.83 -16.77 -20.43
N GLU A 84 -25.68 -17.72 -20.78
CA GLU A 84 -26.69 -17.57 -21.82
C GLU A 84 -28.03 -17.19 -21.18
N LEU A 85 -28.56 -16.06 -21.63
CA LEU A 85 -29.66 -15.33 -21.04
C LEU A 85 -30.85 -15.32 -21.99
N VAL A 86 -32.03 -15.72 -21.51
CA VAL A 86 -33.30 -15.56 -22.23
C VAL A 86 -34.22 -14.71 -21.37
N ILE A 87 -34.46 -13.47 -21.80
CA ILE A 87 -35.27 -12.50 -21.05
C ILE A 87 -36.76 -12.66 -21.41
N PRO A 88 -37.66 -12.97 -20.46
CA PRO A 88 -39.09 -13.08 -20.70
C PRO A 88 -39.71 -11.81 -21.32
N GLU A 89 -40.63 -11.98 -22.27
CA GLU A 89 -41.32 -10.85 -22.90
C GLU A 89 -42.20 -10.07 -21.92
N VAL A 90 -42.74 -10.75 -20.89
CA VAL A 90 -43.54 -10.13 -19.82
C VAL A 90 -42.79 -9.09 -18.99
N TRP A 91 -41.45 -9.03 -19.08
CA TRP A 91 -40.63 -8.03 -18.38
C TRP A 91 -40.39 -6.74 -19.21
N VAL A 92 -41.05 -6.57 -20.36
CA VAL A 92 -40.98 -5.29 -21.10
C VAL A 92 -41.42 -4.13 -20.22
N GLY A 93 -40.61 -3.07 -20.21
CA GLY A 93 -40.81 -1.88 -19.39
C GLY A 93 -40.25 -1.98 -17.96
N GLN A 94 -39.75 -3.14 -17.54
CA GLN A 94 -39.12 -3.35 -16.23
C GLN A 94 -37.60 -3.15 -16.26
N GLU A 95 -37.02 -2.91 -15.09
CA GLU A 95 -35.57 -2.96 -14.86
C GLU A 95 -35.12 -4.42 -14.63
N VAL A 96 -34.12 -4.89 -15.37
CA VAL A 96 -33.68 -6.30 -15.35
C VAL A 96 -32.20 -6.39 -15.00
N HIS A 97 -31.89 -7.21 -13.99
CA HIS A 97 -30.54 -7.45 -13.48
C HIS A 97 -30.11 -8.90 -13.72
N LEU A 98 -28.81 -9.09 -13.95
CA LEU A 98 -28.13 -10.36 -13.70
C LEU A 98 -27.68 -10.36 -12.23
N CYS A 99 -28.30 -11.21 -11.41
CA CYS A 99 -27.84 -11.49 -10.05
C CYS A 99 -26.75 -12.55 -10.09
N TRP A 100 -25.59 -12.27 -9.49
CA TRP A 100 -24.42 -13.13 -9.49
C TRP A 100 -23.72 -13.09 -8.13
N GLU A 101 -23.56 -14.25 -7.51
CA GLU A 101 -22.77 -14.43 -6.30
C GLU A 101 -21.86 -15.63 -6.47
N SER A 102 -20.56 -15.40 -6.50
CA SER A 102 -19.54 -16.45 -6.44
C SER A 102 -18.57 -16.11 -5.32
N ASP A 103 -17.96 -17.13 -4.72
CA ASP A 103 -16.71 -16.92 -4.00
C ASP A 103 -15.64 -16.48 -5.01
N GLY A 104 -14.90 -15.44 -4.66
CA GLY A 104 -13.91 -14.83 -5.54
C GLY A 104 -14.37 -13.50 -6.13
N GLU A 105 -13.51 -12.91 -6.95
CA GLU A 105 -13.76 -11.61 -7.60
C GLU A 105 -14.12 -11.80 -9.07
N SER A 106 -15.23 -11.21 -9.52
CA SER A 106 -15.75 -11.39 -10.87
C SER A 106 -15.67 -10.12 -11.72
N LEU A 107 -15.45 -10.28 -13.03
CA LEU A 107 -15.57 -9.24 -14.05
C LEU A 107 -16.61 -9.67 -15.09
N VAL A 108 -17.67 -8.87 -15.26
CA VAL A 108 -18.64 -9.05 -16.35
C VAL A 108 -18.09 -8.44 -17.62
N TRP A 109 -18.10 -9.22 -18.69
CA TRP A 109 -17.72 -8.86 -20.04
C TRP A 109 -18.96 -8.89 -20.95
N ARG A 110 -19.11 -7.85 -21.76
CA ARG A 110 -20.22 -7.69 -22.71
C ARG A 110 -19.67 -7.11 -24.02
N ASP A 111 -20.03 -7.73 -25.14
CA ASP A 111 -19.66 -7.27 -26.49
C ASP A 111 -18.14 -7.05 -26.71
N GLY A 112 -17.29 -7.73 -25.93
CA GLY A 112 -15.83 -7.60 -25.95
C GLY A 112 -15.23 -6.69 -24.88
N GLU A 113 -16.04 -5.89 -24.19
CA GLU A 113 -15.57 -4.87 -23.24
C GLU A 113 -15.88 -5.25 -21.77
N PRO A 114 -15.02 -4.86 -20.81
CA PRO A 114 -15.28 -5.01 -19.37
C PRO A 114 -16.31 -3.97 -18.90
N VAL A 115 -17.43 -4.41 -18.33
CA VAL A 115 -18.55 -3.51 -17.98
C VAL A 115 -18.77 -3.30 -16.48
N GLN A 116 -18.58 -4.32 -15.64
CA GLN A 116 -18.72 -4.18 -14.19
C GLN A 116 -17.97 -5.26 -13.41
N GLY A 117 -17.34 -4.88 -12.30
CA GLY A 117 -16.85 -5.82 -11.28
C GLY A 117 -17.96 -6.27 -10.34
N LEU A 118 -18.06 -7.57 -10.07
CA LEU A 118 -18.97 -8.17 -9.08
C LEU A 118 -18.17 -8.89 -8.00
N THR A 119 -18.51 -8.68 -6.74
CA THR A 119 -17.80 -9.24 -5.58
C THR A 119 -18.71 -9.20 -4.36
N LYS A 120 -18.85 -10.33 -3.68
CA LYS A 120 -19.70 -10.49 -2.47
C LYS A 120 -19.26 -9.57 -1.33
N GLU A 121 -17.95 -9.49 -1.09
CA GLU A 121 -17.31 -8.68 -0.04
C GLU A 121 -17.45 -7.17 -0.28
N GLY A 122 -17.61 -6.74 -1.54
CA GLY A 122 -17.86 -5.35 -1.93
C GLY A 122 -19.35 -5.01 -2.15
N GLU A 123 -20.27 -5.85 -1.66
CA GLU A 123 -21.73 -5.72 -1.84
C GLU A 123 -22.19 -5.56 -3.32
N LYS A 124 -21.41 -6.07 -4.28
CA LYS A 124 -21.68 -5.99 -5.72
C LYS A 124 -22.12 -7.33 -6.26
N THR A 125 -23.39 -7.68 -6.00
CA THR A 125 -23.98 -8.99 -6.36
C THR A 125 -24.97 -8.92 -7.53
N SER A 126 -25.09 -7.77 -8.22
CA SER A 126 -25.85 -7.69 -9.47
C SER A 126 -25.28 -6.70 -10.49
N TYR A 127 -25.50 -7.00 -11.77
CA TYR A 127 -25.19 -6.17 -12.93
C TYR A 127 -26.50 -5.74 -13.61
N VAL A 128 -26.62 -4.45 -13.92
CA VAL A 128 -27.81 -3.88 -14.60
C VAL A 128 -27.75 -4.26 -16.08
N LEU A 129 -28.63 -5.16 -16.52
CA LEU A 129 -28.67 -5.62 -17.91
C LEU A 129 -29.42 -4.61 -18.81
N SER A 130 -30.50 -4.05 -18.28
CA SER A 130 -31.24 -2.91 -18.83
C SER A 130 -32.02 -2.21 -17.71
N GLU A 131 -31.85 -0.88 -17.59
CA GLU A 131 -32.65 -0.03 -16.67
C GLU A 131 -34.14 -0.01 -17.03
N ARG A 132 -34.46 -0.26 -18.31
CA ARG A 132 -35.83 -0.36 -18.81
C ARG A 132 -35.88 -1.16 -20.11
N LEU A 133 -36.23 -2.44 -20.01
CA LEU A 133 -36.27 -3.37 -21.14
C LEU A 133 -37.25 -2.90 -22.21
N ARG A 134 -36.76 -2.64 -23.42
CA ARG A 134 -37.56 -2.17 -24.57
C ARG A 134 -38.03 -3.34 -25.41
N ALA A 135 -39.11 -3.15 -26.17
CA ALA A 135 -39.58 -4.18 -27.12
C ALA A 135 -38.53 -4.53 -28.20
N SER A 136 -37.67 -3.57 -28.54
CA SER A 136 -36.56 -3.70 -29.50
C SER A 136 -35.32 -4.40 -28.95
N ASP A 137 -35.21 -4.61 -27.64
CA ASP A 137 -33.99 -5.12 -27.04
C ASP A 137 -33.85 -6.64 -27.30
N PRO A 138 -32.63 -7.14 -27.55
CA PRO A 138 -32.40 -8.55 -27.82
C PRO A 138 -32.83 -9.42 -26.63
N ARG A 139 -33.66 -10.44 -26.93
CA ARG A 139 -34.20 -11.36 -25.90
C ARG A 139 -33.27 -12.50 -25.53
N SER A 140 -32.38 -12.85 -26.45
CA SER A 140 -31.28 -13.80 -26.20
C SER A 140 -29.97 -13.01 -26.19
N LEU A 141 -29.19 -13.19 -25.13
CA LEU A 141 -27.89 -12.55 -24.92
C LEU A 141 -26.90 -13.57 -24.37
N ALA A 142 -25.64 -13.47 -24.79
CA ALA A 142 -24.54 -14.21 -24.18
C ALA A 142 -23.61 -13.21 -23.50
N LEU A 143 -23.39 -13.38 -22.20
CA LEU A 143 -22.39 -12.64 -21.43
C LEU A 143 -21.28 -13.59 -21.00
N TYR A 144 -20.10 -13.04 -20.70
CA TYR A 144 -19.01 -13.79 -20.07
C TYR A 144 -18.71 -13.19 -18.70
N VAL A 145 -18.50 -14.05 -17.71
CA VAL A 145 -18.11 -13.65 -16.36
C VAL A 145 -16.77 -14.32 -16.05
N GLU A 146 -15.72 -13.52 -15.96
CA GLU A 146 -14.39 -13.97 -15.53
C GLU A 146 -14.34 -13.93 -14.00
N VAL A 147 -14.15 -15.08 -13.36
CA VAL A 147 -14.01 -15.19 -11.89
C VAL A 147 -12.57 -15.54 -11.53
N ALA A 148 -11.91 -14.66 -10.79
CA ALA A 148 -10.61 -14.91 -10.20
C ALA A 148 -10.79 -15.67 -8.86
N CYS A 149 -10.05 -16.79 -8.70
CA CYS A 149 -10.09 -17.64 -7.52
C CYS A 149 -9.28 -17.02 -6.35
N ASN A 150 -9.75 -15.86 -5.88
CA ASN A 150 -9.28 -15.14 -4.70
C ASN A 150 -10.38 -14.15 -4.26
N GLY A 151 -10.52 -13.91 -2.95
CA GLY A 151 -11.40 -12.84 -2.44
C GLY A 151 -10.83 -11.44 -2.73
N LEU A 152 -11.57 -10.41 -2.33
CA LEU A 152 -11.16 -9.01 -2.42
C LEU A 152 -9.79 -8.83 -1.75
N LEU A 153 -9.61 -9.46 -0.59
CA LEU A 153 -8.39 -9.42 0.21
C LEU A 153 -7.57 -10.72 0.07
N GLY A 154 -7.51 -11.28 -1.15
CA GLY A 154 -6.71 -12.47 -1.45
C GLY A 154 -7.30 -13.78 -0.92
N ALA A 155 -6.45 -14.68 -0.41
CA ALA A 155 -6.84 -16.06 -0.08
C ALA A 155 -6.19 -16.62 1.19
N GLY A 156 -5.95 -15.76 2.19
CA GLY A 156 -5.30 -16.13 3.47
C GLY A 156 -5.96 -17.31 4.20
N LYS A 157 -5.13 -18.16 4.80
CA LYS A 157 -5.57 -19.38 5.50
C LYS A 157 -6.07 -19.08 6.92
N GLY A 158 -7.40 -19.03 7.09
CA GLY A 158 -8.06 -18.86 8.39
C GLY A 158 -8.10 -17.42 8.93
N SER A 159 -7.15 -16.56 8.52
CA SER A 159 -7.22 -15.11 8.68
C SER A 159 -6.79 -14.42 7.39
N MET A 160 -7.14 -13.13 7.27
CA MET A 160 -6.82 -12.31 6.10
C MET A 160 -5.31 -12.22 5.84
N ILE A 161 -4.53 -11.90 6.87
CA ILE A 161 -3.07 -11.67 6.78
C ILE A 161 -2.24 -12.96 6.76
N ALA A 162 -2.88 -14.13 6.95
CA ALA A 162 -2.18 -15.41 6.89
C ALA A 162 -1.68 -15.70 5.48
N ALA A 163 -0.67 -16.58 5.38
CA ALA A 163 -0.22 -17.09 4.09
C ALA A 163 -1.41 -17.65 3.27
N PRO A 164 -1.45 -17.43 1.94
CA PRO A 164 -2.54 -17.93 1.12
C PRO A 164 -2.68 -19.44 1.22
N ASP A 165 -3.92 -19.94 1.27
CA ASP A 165 -4.17 -21.37 1.14
C ASP A 165 -4.12 -21.77 -0.35
N PRO A 166 -3.12 -22.54 -0.81
CA PRO A 166 -2.98 -22.87 -2.22
C PRO A 166 -4.09 -23.79 -2.72
N GLU A 167 -4.74 -24.58 -1.85
CA GLU A 167 -5.75 -25.60 -2.20
C GLU A 167 -7.19 -25.15 -1.98
N LYS A 168 -7.41 -23.87 -1.62
CA LYS A 168 -8.77 -23.34 -1.37
C LYS A 168 -9.61 -23.41 -2.65
N THR A 169 -10.81 -23.95 -2.50
CA THR A 169 -11.85 -23.99 -3.54
C THR A 169 -12.86 -22.85 -3.34
N PHE A 170 -13.59 -22.55 -4.40
CA PHE A 170 -14.50 -21.42 -4.54
C PHE A 170 -15.82 -21.91 -5.13
N GLN A 171 -16.97 -21.41 -4.69
CA GLN A 171 -18.28 -21.89 -5.13
C GLN A 171 -19.11 -20.81 -5.85
N LEU A 172 -19.84 -21.20 -6.90
CA LEU A 172 -20.89 -20.35 -7.48
C LEU A 172 -22.15 -20.46 -6.62
N SER A 173 -22.47 -19.43 -5.83
CA SER A 173 -23.63 -19.41 -4.92
C SER A 173 -24.93 -18.95 -5.59
N GLN A 174 -24.86 -18.09 -6.60
CA GLN A 174 -26.04 -17.56 -7.30
C GLN A 174 -25.71 -17.14 -8.73
N ALA A 175 -26.58 -17.51 -9.68
CA ALA A 175 -26.61 -16.96 -11.02
C ALA A 175 -28.06 -17.02 -11.54
N LYS A 176 -28.71 -15.87 -11.72
CA LYS A 176 -30.10 -15.77 -12.23
C LYS A 176 -30.38 -14.40 -12.83
N LEU A 177 -31.35 -14.30 -13.72
CA LEU A 177 -31.95 -13.00 -14.04
C LEU A 177 -33.08 -12.70 -13.05
N ALA A 178 -33.24 -11.43 -12.68
CA ALA A 178 -34.37 -10.97 -11.88
C ALA A 178 -34.83 -9.57 -12.28
N VAL A 179 -36.12 -9.31 -12.11
CA VAL A 179 -36.69 -7.95 -12.14
C VAL A 179 -36.24 -7.22 -10.87
N PHE A 180 -35.68 -6.02 -11.01
CA PHE A 180 -35.24 -5.19 -9.89
C PHE A 180 -36.26 -4.10 -9.60
N HIS A 181 -36.71 -4.02 -8.34
CA HIS A 181 -37.70 -3.03 -7.93
C HIS A 181 -37.00 -1.76 -7.41
N ARG A 182 -36.73 -0.82 -8.32
CA ARG A 182 -36.05 0.46 -8.02
C ARG A 182 -36.71 1.28 -6.90
N ASP A 183 -38.04 1.29 -6.82
CA ASP A 183 -38.75 1.98 -5.72
C ASP A 183 -38.58 1.29 -4.36
N VAL A 184 -38.48 -0.04 -4.33
CA VAL A 184 -38.17 -0.80 -3.11
C VAL A 184 -36.75 -0.48 -2.64
N HIS A 185 -35.77 -0.45 -3.54
CA HIS A 185 -34.40 -0.02 -3.24
C HIS A 185 -34.37 1.41 -2.65
N SER A 186 -35.08 2.35 -3.27
CA SER A 186 -35.18 3.74 -2.81
C SER A 186 -35.76 3.84 -1.39
N LEU A 187 -36.81 3.06 -1.08
CA LEU A 187 -37.40 3.00 0.26
C LEU A 187 -36.50 2.31 1.30
N LEU A 188 -35.73 1.30 0.90
CA LEU A 188 -34.74 0.66 1.78
C LEU A 188 -33.65 1.67 2.18
N VAL A 189 -33.08 2.42 1.23
CA VAL A 189 -32.10 3.47 1.52
C VAL A 189 -32.69 4.53 2.47
N ASP A 190 -33.92 4.98 2.23
CA ASP A 190 -34.59 5.97 3.09
C ASP A 190 -34.77 5.46 4.53
N LEU A 191 -35.21 4.21 4.70
CA LEU A 191 -35.43 3.60 6.03
C LEU A 191 -34.11 3.28 6.74
N GLU A 192 -33.10 2.74 6.04
CA GLU A 192 -31.76 2.50 6.57
C GLU A 192 -31.12 3.81 7.07
N LEU A 193 -31.26 4.91 6.32
CA LEU A 193 -30.79 6.22 6.75
C LEU A 193 -31.56 6.74 7.95
N LEU A 194 -32.90 6.65 7.99
CA LEU A 194 -33.69 7.09 9.16
C LEU A 194 -33.32 6.32 10.44
N LEU A 195 -33.07 5.01 10.33
CA LEU A 195 -32.49 4.20 11.42
C LEU A 195 -31.09 4.69 11.81
N GLY A 196 -30.24 5.01 10.82
CA GLY A 196 -28.93 5.60 11.02
C GLY A 196 -28.97 6.93 11.77
N VAL A 197 -29.93 7.82 11.46
CA VAL A 197 -30.15 9.08 12.18
C VAL A 197 -30.59 8.83 13.61
N ALA A 198 -31.56 7.93 13.82
CA ALA A 198 -32.03 7.60 15.17
C ALA A 198 -30.90 7.04 16.03
N LYS A 199 -30.12 6.08 15.51
CA LYS A 199 -28.98 5.47 16.20
C LYS A 199 -27.86 6.48 16.46
N GLY A 200 -27.49 7.27 15.44
CA GLY A 200 -26.34 8.16 15.48
C GLY A 200 -26.54 9.40 16.36
N LEU A 201 -27.78 9.92 16.46
CA LEU A 201 -28.10 11.07 17.31
C LEU A 201 -28.53 10.70 18.74
N GLY A 202 -28.70 9.40 19.04
CA GLY A 202 -29.04 8.90 20.38
C GLY A 202 -30.47 9.19 20.84
N GLU A 203 -30.81 8.80 22.07
CA GLU A 203 -32.16 8.98 22.64
C GLU A 203 -32.41 10.42 23.12
N ASP A 204 -31.39 11.20 23.44
CA ASP A 204 -31.53 12.60 23.92
C ASP A 204 -31.91 13.60 22.81
N SER A 205 -31.84 13.18 21.54
CA SER A 205 -32.10 14.05 20.39
C SER A 205 -33.57 14.02 19.95
N GLN A 206 -34.22 15.19 19.93
CA GLN A 206 -35.56 15.33 19.33
C GLN A 206 -35.58 14.88 17.85
N ARG A 207 -34.48 15.08 17.12
CA ARG A 207 -34.36 14.68 15.71
C ARG A 207 -34.29 13.16 15.54
N SER A 208 -33.70 12.44 16.50
CA SER A 208 -33.73 10.97 16.56
C SER A 208 -35.16 10.45 16.67
N PHE A 209 -35.96 10.99 17.60
CA PHE A 209 -37.38 10.64 17.72
C PHE A 209 -38.20 11.03 16.49
N GLN A 210 -37.91 12.15 15.82
CA GLN A 210 -38.56 12.51 14.56
C GLN A 210 -38.24 11.49 13.46
N ALA A 211 -36.96 11.11 13.28
CA ALA A 211 -36.55 10.12 12.29
C ALA A 211 -37.25 8.77 12.54
N LEU A 212 -37.25 8.32 13.80
CA LEU A 212 -37.86 7.07 14.21
C LEU A 212 -39.38 7.08 14.10
N HIS A 213 -40.02 8.23 14.35
CA HIS A 213 -41.45 8.42 14.12
C HIS A 213 -41.79 8.34 12.63
N THR A 214 -41.04 9.03 11.76
CA THR A 214 -41.19 8.97 10.31
C THR A 214 -41.02 7.54 9.79
N ALA A 215 -39.95 6.85 10.20
CA ALA A 215 -39.72 5.46 9.81
C ALA A 215 -40.85 4.52 10.28
N ASN A 216 -41.33 4.68 11.52
CA ASN A 216 -42.45 3.90 12.04
C ASN A 216 -43.78 4.21 11.32
N GLN A 217 -43.99 5.45 10.86
CA GLN A 217 -45.12 5.80 9.99
C GLN A 217 -44.99 5.18 8.60
N MET A 218 -43.79 5.20 8.00
CA MET A 218 -43.51 4.50 6.73
C MET A 218 -43.84 3.00 6.84
N VAL A 219 -43.39 2.33 7.91
CA VAL A 219 -43.70 0.90 8.18
C VAL A 219 -45.18 0.65 8.49
N ASN A 220 -45.97 1.67 8.84
CA ASN A 220 -47.43 1.54 8.99
C ASN A 220 -48.20 1.61 7.67
N ILE A 221 -47.66 2.30 6.66
CA ILE A 221 -48.37 2.56 5.39
C ILE A 221 -47.79 1.79 4.20
N CYS A 222 -46.49 1.44 4.25
CA CYS A 222 -45.82 0.64 3.24
C CYS A 222 -46.18 -0.83 3.43
N ASP A 223 -47.05 -1.35 2.57
CA ASP A 223 -47.27 -2.80 2.44
C ASP A 223 -46.30 -3.32 1.36
N PRO A 224 -45.32 -4.18 1.69
CA PRO A 224 -44.39 -4.77 0.71
C PRO A 224 -45.05 -5.61 -0.38
N ALA A 225 -46.34 -5.98 -0.23
CA ALA A 225 -47.11 -6.66 -1.27
C ALA A 225 -47.86 -5.69 -2.22
N GLN A 226 -47.96 -4.40 -1.89
CA GLN A 226 -48.75 -3.41 -2.64
C GLN A 226 -47.90 -2.19 -3.06
N PRO A 227 -47.32 -2.19 -4.27
CA PRO A 227 -46.49 -1.08 -4.77
C PRO A 227 -47.19 0.29 -4.80
N GLU A 228 -48.52 0.29 -4.87
CA GLU A 228 -49.39 1.47 -4.73
C GLU A 228 -49.15 2.28 -3.45
N THR A 229 -48.65 1.62 -2.40
CA THR A 229 -48.33 2.27 -1.10
C THR A 229 -46.99 2.99 -1.09
N TYR A 230 -46.07 2.64 -2.00
CA TYR A 230 -44.68 3.12 -1.98
C TYR A 230 -44.56 4.64 -2.13
N PRO A 231 -45.31 5.34 -3.01
CA PRO A 231 -45.25 6.79 -3.12
C PRO A 231 -45.60 7.53 -1.83
N ALA A 232 -46.55 6.98 -1.04
CA ALA A 232 -46.96 7.57 0.24
C ALA A 232 -45.85 7.44 1.30
N ALA A 233 -45.18 6.28 1.37
CA ALA A 233 -44.00 6.10 2.23
C ALA A 233 -42.83 7.01 1.81
N LYS A 234 -42.56 7.12 0.50
CA LYS A 234 -41.52 7.97 -0.08
C LYS A 234 -41.76 9.47 0.17
N ALA A 235 -43.04 9.90 0.22
CA ALA A 235 -43.40 11.26 0.60
C ALA A 235 -43.08 11.58 2.07
N LEU A 236 -43.25 10.63 3.00
CA LEU A 236 -42.86 10.80 4.41
C LEU A 236 -41.35 10.97 4.57
N ALA A 237 -40.56 10.10 3.94
CA ALA A 237 -39.10 10.20 3.92
C ALA A 237 -38.65 11.54 3.29
N SER A 238 -39.20 11.90 2.14
CA SER A 238 -38.85 13.14 1.44
C SER A 238 -39.18 14.39 2.27
N LYS A 239 -40.26 14.37 3.06
CA LYS A 239 -40.57 15.44 4.02
C LYS A 239 -39.56 15.51 5.18
N PHE A 240 -38.94 14.40 5.58
CA PHE A 240 -37.91 14.39 6.62
C PHE A 240 -36.57 14.91 6.08
N PHE A 241 -36.08 14.35 4.97
CA PHE A 241 -34.80 14.71 4.35
C PHE A 241 -34.82 16.10 3.70
N GLY A 242 -35.97 16.60 3.26
CA GLY A 242 -36.14 17.96 2.73
C GLY A 242 -36.22 19.07 3.80
N GLN A 243 -36.01 18.75 5.08
CA GLN A 243 -35.78 19.76 6.12
C GLN A 243 -34.29 20.07 6.19
N HIS A 244 -33.93 21.34 6.07
CA HIS A 244 -32.54 21.78 5.91
C HIS A 244 -31.93 22.32 7.21
N GLY A 245 -30.63 22.08 7.38
CA GLY A 245 -29.83 22.73 8.43
C GLY A 245 -29.53 24.20 8.14
N GLY A 246 -28.99 24.90 9.14
CA GLY A 246 -28.54 26.29 9.00
C GLY A 246 -27.29 26.45 8.13
N GLU A 247 -26.97 27.68 7.71
CA GLU A 247 -25.83 27.95 6.83
C GLU A 247 -24.47 27.73 7.49
N SER A 248 -24.37 27.91 8.81
CA SER A 248 -23.13 27.75 9.59
C SER A 248 -22.77 26.29 9.90
N GLN A 249 -23.35 25.33 9.16
CA GLN A 249 -23.18 23.91 9.42
C GLN A 249 -21.89 23.38 8.76
N HIS A 250 -21.22 22.44 9.45
CA HIS A 250 -20.03 21.76 8.93
C HIS A 250 -20.34 21.09 7.59
N THR A 251 -19.46 21.28 6.60
CA THR A 251 -19.61 20.79 5.22
C THR A 251 -18.59 19.69 4.93
N ILE A 252 -19.11 18.53 4.53
CA ILE A 252 -18.34 17.35 4.18
C ILE A 252 -18.27 17.25 2.65
N HIS A 253 -17.05 17.24 2.12
CA HIS A 253 -16.75 17.04 0.70
C HIS A 253 -16.55 15.55 0.44
N ALA A 254 -17.61 14.88 0.00
CA ALA A 254 -17.60 13.48 -0.35
C ALA A 254 -17.05 13.28 -1.77
N MET A 255 -16.10 12.36 -1.93
CA MET A 255 -15.54 12.00 -3.23
C MET A 255 -15.32 10.49 -3.34
N GLY A 256 -15.67 9.93 -4.49
CA GLY A 256 -15.49 8.50 -4.73
C GLY A 256 -14.02 8.18 -4.76
N HIS A 257 -13.63 7.15 -4.02
CA HIS A 257 -12.24 6.68 -3.99
C HIS A 257 -12.22 5.15 -4.01
N CYS A 258 -11.14 4.62 -4.53
CA CYS A 258 -10.87 3.21 -4.57
C CYS A 258 -9.35 3.12 -4.48
N HIS A 259 -8.85 3.04 -3.26
CA HIS A 259 -7.49 2.58 -3.05
C HIS A 259 -7.41 1.17 -3.63
N ILE A 260 -6.41 0.91 -4.46
CA ILE A 260 -6.12 -0.45 -4.92
C ILE A 260 -4.67 -0.73 -4.60
N ASP A 261 -4.51 -1.70 -3.75
CA ASP A 261 -3.24 -2.23 -3.32
C ASP A 261 -2.44 -2.74 -4.53
N THR A 262 -1.31 -2.08 -4.77
CA THR A 262 -0.12 -2.73 -5.35
C THR A 262 0.74 -3.39 -4.25
N GLY A 263 0.10 -3.63 -3.10
CA GLY A 263 0.61 -3.96 -1.77
C GLY A 263 -0.41 -3.48 -0.70
N VAL A 264 -0.43 -4.14 0.45
CA VAL A 264 -1.38 -4.21 1.60
C VAL A 264 -2.32 -3.05 1.99
N SER A 265 -3.45 -3.44 2.60
CA SER A 265 -4.35 -2.61 3.40
C SER A 265 -4.86 -3.23 4.74
N ARG A 266 -5.97 -2.69 5.26
CA ARG A 266 -6.38 -2.58 6.67
C ARG A 266 -7.10 -3.78 7.30
N CYS A 267 -6.80 -4.04 8.59
CA CYS A 267 -7.71 -4.73 9.51
C CYS A 267 -8.41 -3.74 10.45
N THR A 268 -9.73 -3.86 10.64
CA THR A 268 -10.49 -2.98 11.56
C THR A 268 -10.57 -3.58 12.97
N SER A 269 -10.20 -2.78 13.97
CA SER A 269 -9.97 -3.21 15.36
C SER A 269 -11.19 -3.78 16.12
N LYS A 270 -12.40 -3.77 15.54
CA LYS A 270 -13.64 -4.20 16.21
C LYS A 270 -13.90 -5.72 16.17
N CYS A 271 -13.33 -6.48 15.23
CA CYS A 271 -13.65 -7.91 15.08
C CYS A 271 -12.74 -8.88 15.85
N VAL A 272 -11.59 -8.43 16.37
CA VAL A 272 -10.54 -9.32 16.90
C VAL A 272 -10.72 -9.67 18.39
N PHE A 273 -11.41 -8.81 19.16
CA PHE A 273 -11.53 -8.91 20.62
C PHE A 273 -12.19 -10.20 21.16
N PHE A 274 -12.99 -10.90 20.37
CA PHE A 274 -13.72 -12.11 20.81
C PHE A 274 -13.10 -13.44 20.37
N SER A 275 -12.22 -13.48 19.36
CA SER A 275 -11.63 -14.72 18.85
C SER A 275 -10.27 -15.04 19.47
N GLN A 276 -9.44 -14.03 19.77
CA GLN A 276 -8.08 -14.24 20.26
C GLN A 276 -8.00 -14.77 21.70
N LEU A 277 -8.97 -14.46 22.57
CA LEU A 277 -8.97 -14.96 23.96
C LEU A 277 -9.04 -16.50 24.03
N LEU A 278 -9.62 -17.14 23.01
CA LEU A 278 -9.69 -18.59 22.89
C LEU A 278 -8.41 -19.20 22.30
N ALA A 279 -7.71 -18.47 21.42
CA ALA A 279 -6.46 -18.91 20.79
C ALA A 279 -5.29 -19.00 21.80
N VAL A 280 -5.20 -18.03 22.72
CA VAL A 280 -4.18 -18.01 23.80
C VAL A 280 -4.28 -19.24 24.72
N LEU A 281 -5.50 -19.76 24.93
CA LEU A 281 -5.73 -20.99 25.72
C LEU A 281 -5.39 -22.29 24.97
N ILE A 282 -5.38 -22.27 23.63
CA ILE A 282 -5.12 -23.46 22.79
C ILE A 282 -3.63 -23.61 22.47
N GLN A 283 -2.87 -22.52 22.36
CA GLN A 283 -1.42 -22.57 22.07
C GLN A 283 -0.55 -23.18 23.18
N MET A 284 -1.08 -23.42 24.39
CA MET A 284 -0.32 -24.10 25.46
C MET A 284 -0.19 -25.62 25.29
N GLN A 285 -0.85 -26.25 24.31
CA GLN A 285 -0.72 -27.68 24.04
C GLN A 285 -0.69 -28.00 22.54
N LEU A 286 0.52 -28.15 21.97
CA LEU A 286 0.91 -29.28 21.11
C LEU A 286 2.40 -29.18 20.73
N ARG A 287 3.12 -30.30 20.84
CA ARG A 287 4.54 -30.45 20.48
C ARG A 287 4.69 -31.48 19.37
N PHE A 288 5.66 -31.23 18.48
CA PHE A 288 6.24 -32.14 17.48
C PHE A 288 5.33 -32.73 16.40
N LEU A 289 5.63 -32.39 15.14
CA LEU A 289 6.00 -33.39 14.12
C LEU A 289 6.72 -32.71 12.95
N THR A 290 7.83 -33.30 12.52
CA THR A 290 8.63 -32.89 11.35
C THR A 290 8.24 -33.68 10.11
N MET A 291 8.19 -33.06 8.94
CA MET A 291 8.20 -33.75 7.65
C MET A 291 9.07 -33.03 6.62
N GLU A 292 9.83 -33.82 5.85
CA GLU A 292 10.58 -33.41 4.67
C GLU A 292 9.73 -33.58 3.38
N GLN A 293 10.34 -33.21 2.23
CA GLN A 293 9.89 -33.38 0.84
C GLN A 293 8.89 -32.31 0.35
N GLY A 294 8.98 -31.82 -0.89
CA GLY A 294 9.98 -32.06 -1.94
C GLY A 294 9.79 -31.07 -3.11
N LEU A 295 10.86 -30.75 -3.83
CA LEU A 295 10.85 -29.73 -4.90
C LEU A 295 10.10 -30.20 -6.16
N MET A 296 8.98 -29.54 -6.48
CA MET A 296 8.46 -29.44 -7.85
C MET A 296 8.43 -27.97 -8.28
N LYS A 297 9.19 -27.63 -9.33
CA LYS A 297 9.13 -26.32 -9.98
C LYS A 297 7.96 -26.32 -10.98
N LEU A 298 6.89 -25.59 -10.69
CA LEU A 298 5.96 -25.13 -11.72
C LEU A 298 6.21 -23.65 -12.03
N ASP A 299 6.22 -23.32 -13.32
CA ASP A 299 6.55 -21.99 -13.85
C ASP A 299 5.28 -21.11 -13.91
N LEU A 300 4.95 -20.44 -12.80
CA LEU A 300 3.76 -19.59 -12.66
C LEU A 300 4.08 -18.32 -11.85
N ARG A 301 4.38 -17.19 -12.51
CA ARG A 301 4.49 -15.83 -11.91
C ARG A 301 3.21 -15.03 -12.18
N PRO A 302 2.68 -14.15 -11.28
CA PRO A 302 3.42 -13.15 -10.46
C PRO A 302 2.75 -12.66 -9.10
N ARG A 303 2.78 -11.34 -8.78
CA ARG A 303 3.11 -10.65 -7.47
C ARG A 303 2.14 -10.21 -6.31
N ALA A 304 1.74 -8.91 -6.19
CA ALA A 304 1.72 -8.10 -4.94
C ALA A 304 0.42 -7.69 -4.15
N TRP A 305 0.09 -8.45 -3.10
CA TRP A 305 -0.12 -8.07 -1.67
C TRP A 305 -0.30 -9.41 -0.94
N LEU A 306 -1.56 -9.84 -0.84
CA LEU A 306 -2.05 -11.19 -0.64
C LEU A 306 -2.31 -11.81 -2.01
N TRP A 307 -2.18 -11.06 -3.11
CA TRP A 307 -2.46 -11.48 -4.49
C TRP A 307 -1.43 -10.98 -5.52
N PRO A 308 -1.33 -11.61 -6.69
CA PRO A 308 -0.46 -11.23 -7.82
C PRO A 308 -0.51 -9.78 -8.39
N PHE A 309 0.60 -9.21 -8.93
CA PHE A 309 0.56 -7.91 -9.66
C PHE A 309 -0.37 -7.99 -10.89
N LYS A 310 -0.37 -9.13 -11.61
CA LYS A 310 -1.34 -9.43 -12.68
C LYS A 310 -2.79 -9.49 -12.16
N GLU A 311 -3.02 -9.61 -10.85
CA GLU A 311 -4.36 -9.50 -10.25
C GLU A 311 -4.71 -8.04 -9.99
N THR A 312 -3.76 -7.22 -9.51
CA THR A 312 -3.97 -5.76 -9.40
C THR A 312 -4.41 -5.16 -10.74
N VAL A 313 -3.86 -5.63 -11.87
CA VAL A 313 -4.32 -5.22 -13.21
C VAL A 313 -5.80 -5.55 -13.47
N ARG A 314 -6.28 -6.73 -13.06
CA ARG A 314 -7.70 -7.11 -13.17
C ARG A 314 -8.58 -6.36 -12.15
N LYS A 315 -8.09 -6.13 -10.93
CA LYS A 315 -8.73 -5.29 -9.90
C LYS A 315 -8.95 -3.86 -10.41
N CYS A 316 -7.97 -3.29 -11.11
CA CYS A 316 -8.11 -2.00 -11.79
C CYS A 316 -9.25 -2.06 -12.83
N ALA A 317 -9.25 -3.03 -13.75
CA ALA A 317 -10.31 -3.15 -14.75
C ALA A 317 -11.72 -3.31 -14.15
N ARG A 318 -11.86 -4.16 -13.11
CA ARG A 318 -13.11 -4.35 -12.36
C ARG A 318 -13.60 -3.09 -11.65
N SER A 319 -12.70 -2.34 -11.04
CA SER A 319 -13.03 -1.13 -10.28
C SER A 319 -13.32 0.05 -11.21
N TRP A 320 -12.52 0.25 -12.27
CA TRP A 320 -12.64 1.37 -13.20
C TRP A 320 -13.82 1.22 -14.15
N SER A 321 -14.12 0.02 -14.65
CA SER A 321 -15.37 -0.22 -15.40
C SER A 321 -16.60 0.13 -14.57
N THR A 322 -16.62 -0.28 -13.30
CA THR A 322 -17.72 0.06 -12.38
C THR A 322 -17.79 1.56 -12.08
N ALA A 323 -16.65 2.23 -11.85
CA ALA A 323 -16.61 3.67 -11.61
C ALA A 323 -17.08 4.47 -12.84
N VAL A 324 -16.72 4.05 -14.05
CA VAL A 324 -17.18 4.65 -15.31
C VAL A 324 -18.70 4.51 -15.46
N THR A 325 -19.26 3.33 -15.24
CA THR A 325 -20.72 3.10 -15.27
C THR A 325 -21.45 3.99 -14.25
N LEU A 326 -20.89 4.18 -13.05
CA LEU A 326 -21.45 5.11 -12.06
C LEU A 326 -21.37 6.58 -12.49
N MET A 327 -20.30 7.00 -13.18
CA MET A 327 -20.17 8.36 -13.73
C MET A 327 -21.13 8.62 -14.90
N GLU A 328 -21.47 7.60 -15.69
CA GLU A 328 -22.50 7.67 -16.73
C GLU A 328 -23.90 7.86 -16.14
N GLN A 329 -24.22 7.14 -15.06
CA GLN A 329 -25.52 7.21 -14.39
C GLN A 329 -25.68 8.44 -13.47
N ASN A 330 -24.56 9.05 -13.03
CA ASN A 330 -24.57 10.14 -12.05
C ASN A 330 -23.66 11.30 -12.51
N THR A 331 -24.26 12.35 -13.07
CA THR A 331 -23.54 13.56 -13.54
C THR A 331 -22.71 14.27 -12.48
N ASP A 332 -23.16 14.18 -11.22
CA ASP A 332 -22.58 14.90 -10.07
C ASP A 332 -21.54 14.05 -9.32
N PHE A 333 -21.33 12.80 -9.75
CA PHE A 333 -20.36 11.90 -9.16
C PHE A 333 -18.94 12.22 -9.64
N ILE A 334 -18.03 12.34 -8.67
CA ILE A 334 -16.61 12.60 -8.88
C ILE A 334 -15.81 11.47 -8.24
N PHE A 335 -14.87 10.92 -9.00
CA PHE A 335 -14.04 9.78 -8.64
C PHE A 335 -12.54 10.13 -8.70
N ALA A 336 -11.79 9.86 -7.63
CA ALA A 336 -10.38 10.20 -7.47
C ALA A 336 -9.46 8.95 -7.49
N CYS A 337 -8.45 8.95 -8.37
CA CYS A 337 -7.53 7.85 -8.62
C CYS A 337 -6.06 8.32 -8.54
N SER A 338 -5.22 7.63 -7.76
CA SER A 338 -3.87 8.08 -7.36
C SER A 338 -2.71 7.53 -8.20
N GLN A 339 -2.68 6.23 -8.47
CA GLN A 339 -1.49 5.55 -9.01
C GLN A 339 -1.39 5.64 -10.54
N ALA A 340 -0.42 6.38 -11.07
CA ALA A 340 -0.16 6.45 -12.52
C ALA A 340 0.15 5.07 -13.13
N GLN A 341 0.89 4.20 -12.41
CA GLN A 341 1.22 2.84 -12.85
C GLN A 341 -0.02 1.98 -13.13
N GLN A 342 -1.11 2.14 -12.36
CA GLN A 342 -2.35 1.40 -12.58
C GLN A 342 -3.03 1.82 -13.88
N LEU A 343 -3.00 3.12 -14.17
CA LEU A 343 -3.56 3.68 -15.40
C LEU A 343 -2.72 3.29 -16.62
N GLU A 344 -1.39 3.15 -16.48
CA GLU A 344 -0.54 2.55 -17.54
C GLU A 344 -0.91 1.07 -17.82
N TRP A 345 -1.17 0.27 -16.78
CA TRP A 345 -1.64 -1.11 -16.96
C TRP A 345 -3.01 -1.16 -17.64
N VAL A 346 -3.92 -0.26 -17.28
CA VAL A 346 -5.24 -0.15 -17.92
C VAL A 346 -5.10 0.31 -19.38
N LYS A 347 -4.23 1.29 -19.66
CA LYS A 347 -3.90 1.73 -21.02
C LYS A 347 -3.39 0.59 -21.91
N SER A 348 -2.53 -0.27 -21.36
CA SER A 348 -1.88 -1.34 -22.13
C SER A 348 -2.73 -2.61 -22.28
N GLN A 349 -3.60 -2.94 -21.32
CA GLN A 349 -4.41 -4.17 -21.33
C GLN A 349 -5.89 -3.94 -21.67
N TYR A 350 -6.43 -2.73 -21.44
CA TYR A 350 -7.85 -2.39 -21.61
C TYR A 350 -7.99 -1.00 -22.28
N PRO A 351 -7.53 -0.82 -23.53
CA PRO A 351 -7.47 0.49 -24.19
C PRO A 351 -8.85 1.17 -24.37
N GLY A 352 -9.93 0.39 -24.57
CA GLY A 352 -11.30 0.92 -24.63
C GLY A 352 -11.74 1.57 -23.31
N LEU A 353 -11.44 0.91 -22.18
CA LEU A 353 -11.68 1.45 -20.85
C LEU A 353 -10.82 2.70 -20.57
N HIS A 354 -9.55 2.71 -20.99
CA HIS A 354 -8.69 3.89 -20.87
C HIS A 354 -9.24 5.10 -21.62
N ALA A 355 -9.73 4.92 -22.85
CA ALA A 355 -10.34 6.01 -23.62
C ALA A 355 -11.57 6.61 -22.93
N ARG A 356 -12.42 5.77 -22.30
CA ARG A 356 -13.55 6.24 -21.48
C ARG A 356 -13.09 7.02 -20.24
N LEU A 357 -12.03 6.58 -19.56
CA LEU A 357 -11.44 7.32 -18.43
C LEU A 357 -10.93 8.70 -18.86
N GLN A 358 -10.29 8.82 -20.02
CA GLN A 358 -9.87 10.11 -20.58
C GLN A 358 -11.08 11.03 -20.90
N GLU A 359 -12.17 10.48 -21.41
CA GLU A 359 -13.41 11.24 -21.62
C GLU A 359 -13.99 11.78 -20.30
N PHE A 360 -14.09 10.94 -19.26
CA PHE A 360 -14.57 11.38 -17.94
C PHE A 360 -13.61 12.34 -17.23
N ALA A 361 -12.32 12.32 -17.55
CA ALA A 361 -11.34 13.30 -17.09
C ALA A 361 -11.55 14.67 -17.75
N CYS A 362 -11.84 14.69 -19.06
CA CYS A 362 -12.23 15.90 -19.78
C CYS A 362 -13.53 16.50 -19.25
N ARG A 363 -14.49 15.67 -18.82
CA ARG A 363 -15.73 16.09 -18.14
C ARG A 363 -15.52 16.56 -16.70
N GLY A 364 -14.37 16.26 -16.09
CA GLY A 364 -14.05 16.60 -14.70
C GLY A 364 -14.67 15.68 -13.64
N GLN A 365 -15.27 14.55 -14.05
CA GLN A 365 -15.81 13.54 -13.14
C GLN A 365 -14.72 12.56 -12.70
N PHE A 366 -13.81 12.17 -13.59
CA PHE A 366 -12.61 11.41 -13.23
C PHE A 366 -11.46 12.37 -12.90
N VAL A 367 -10.89 12.26 -11.70
CA VAL A 367 -9.82 13.15 -11.22
C VAL A 367 -8.57 12.32 -10.90
N PRO A 368 -7.53 12.38 -11.75
CA PRO A 368 -6.21 11.90 -11.38
C PRO A 368 -5.65 12.75 -10.22
N VAL A 369 -5.17 12.10 -9.16
CA VAL A 369 -4.58 12.73 -7.96
C VAL A 369 -3.21 12.13 -7.65
N GLY A 370 -2.51 12.63 -6.64
CA GLY A 370 -1.26 12.07 -6.15
C GLY A 370 -0.03 12.57 -6.90
N GLY A 371 -0.04 12.51 -8.24
CA GLY A 371 1.08 12.96 -9.05
C GLY A 371 2.31 12.05 -9.02
N THR A 372 2.26 10.89 -8.36
CA THR A 372 3.36 9.90 -8.29
C THR A 372 3.13 8.67 -9.17
N TRP A 373 4.20 7.91 -9.41
CA TRP A 373 4.12 6.66 -10.17
C TRP A 373 3.29 5.60 -9.43
N VAL A 374 3.58 5.41 -8.14
CA VAL A 374 2.79 4.60 -7.20
C VAL A 374 2.56 5.36 -5.89
N GLU A 375 1.70 4.83 -5.01
CA GLU A 375 1.66 5.29 -3.60
C GLU A 375 2.87 4.72 -2.87
N MET A 376 3.97 5.48 -2.88
CA MET A 376 5.27 5.06 -2.34
C MET A 376 5.31 4.98 -0.82
N ASP A 377 6.29 4.24 -0.29
CA ASP A 377 6.68 4.41 1.12
C ASP A 377 7.27 5.82 1.38
N GLY A 378 7.01 6.37 2.57
CA GLY A 378 7.37 7.73 2.93
C GLY A 378 8.77 7.89 3.52
N ASN A 379 9.49 6.79 3.79
CA ASN A 379 10.70 6.77 4.61
C ASN A 379 11.88 6.00 3.99
N LEU A 380 11.65 4.83 3.40
CA LEU A 380 12.67 3.92 2.86
C LEU A 380 13.29 4.37 1.52
N PRO A 381 12.54 4.92 0.53
CA PRO A 381 13.13 5.37 -0.73
C PRO A 381 14.15 6.49 -0.54
N SER A 382 15.17 6.54 -1.41
CA SER A 382 16.08 7.68 -1.50
C SER A 382 15.35 8.96 -1.95
N GLY A 383 15.91 10.13 -1.61
CA GLY A 383 15.35 11.41 -2.05
C GLY A 383 15.27 11.53 -3.59
N GLU A 384 16.26 10.99 -4.32
CA GLU A 384 16.19 10.91 -5.78
C GLU A 384 15.04 10.03 -6.25
N ALA A 385 14.84 8.85 -5.63
CA ALA A 385 13.71 7.99 -5.97
C ALA A 385 12.35 8.65 -5.68
N MET A 386 12.22 9.41 -4.58
CA MET A 386 11.03 10.24 -4.31
C MET A 386 10.79 11.29 -5.41
N VAL A 387 11.84 11.97 -5.89
CA VAL A 387 11.75 12.88 -7.05
C VAL A 387 11.34 12.12 -8.32
N ARG A 388 11.85 10.90 -8.54
CA ARG A 388 11.49 10.07 -9.69
C ARG A 388 10.04 9.57 -9.64
N GLN A 389 9.48 9.32 -8.46
CA GLN A 389 8.05 9.01 -8.26
C GLN A 389 7.20 10.15 -8.81
N PHE A 390 7.44 11.40 -8.39
CA PHE A 390 6.74 12.56 -8.94
C PHE A 390 7.04 12.79 -10.42
N LEU A 391 8.30 12.64 -10.86
CA LEU A 391 8.66 12.87 -12.27
C LEU A 391 7.95 11.89 -13.22
N GLN A 392 7.89 10.59 -12.89
CA GLN A 392 7.19 9.61 -13.73
C GLN A 392 5.67 9.80 -13.66
N GLY A 393 5.12 10.07 -12.46
CA GLY A 393 3.69 10.31 -12.26
C GLY A 393 3.19 11.56 -12.98
N GLN A 394 3.75 12.73 -12.68
CA GLN A 394 3.36 14.02 -13.29
C GLN A 394 3.49 13.99 -14.82
N ASN A 395 4.57 13.39 -15.36
CA ASN A 395 4.72 13.26 -16.83
C ASN A 395 3.64 12.37 -17.44
N PHE A 396 3.29 11.25 -16.79
CA PHE A 396 2.21 10.38 -17.26
C PHE A 396 0.85 11.11 -17.24
N PHE A 397 0.50 11.78 -16.13
CA PHE A 397 -0.76 12.53 -16.04
C PHE A 397 -0.83 13.69 -17.05
N LEU A 398 0.28 14.39 -17.28
CA LEU A 398 0.37 15.44 -18.29
C LEU A 398 0.20 14.88 -19.72
N GLN A 399 0.77 13.71 -20.02
CA GLN A 399 0.69 13.07 -21.35
C GLN A 399 -0.68 12.47 -21.64
N GLU A 400 -1.29 11.76 -20.67
CA GLU A 400 -2.54 11.01 -20.90
C GLU A 400 -3.81 11.82 -20.59
N PHE A 401 -3.74 12.76 -19.62
CA PHE A 401 -4.90 13.52 -19.14
C PHE A 401 -4.73 15.05 -19.29
N GLY A 402 -3.61 15.51 -19.85
CA GLY A 402 -3.37 16.92 -20.19
C GLY A 402 -3.15 17.86 -19.00
N LYS A 403 -3.00 17.33 -17.77
CA LYS A 403 -2.86 18.11 -16.54
C LYS A 403 -1.91 17.43 -15.56
N MET A 404 -1.13 18.23 -14.83
CA MET A 404 -0.40 17.79 -13.65
C MET A 404 -1.31 17.85 -12.41
N CYS A 405 -1.08 16.98 -11.43
CA CYS A 405 -1.75 17.02 -10.14
C CYS A 405 -1.25 18.22 -9.31
N SER A 406 -2.10 18.77 -8.43
CA SER A 406 -1.74 19.83 -7.47
C SER A 406 -1.59 19.34 -6.03
N GLU A 407 -2.00 18.09 -5.81
CA GLU A 407 -2.17 17.41 -4.54
C GLU A 407 -1.47 16.04 -4.54
N PHE A 408 -0.70 15.77 -3.49
CA PHE A 408 -0.15 14.45 -3.21
C PHE A 408 -1.15 13.65 -2.36
N TRP A 409 -1.20 12.34 -2.59
CA TRP A 409 -2.28 11.48 -2.11
C TRP A 409 -1.66 10.14 -1.66
N LEU A 410 -1.45 10.00 -0.36
CA LEU A 410 -0.90 8.80 0.28
C LEU A 410 -1.75 8.42 1.50
N PRO A 411 -2.99 7.93 1.31
CA PRO A 411 -3.82 7.47 2.42
C PRO A 411 -3.14 6.43 3.32
N ASP A 412 -2.46 5.43 2.74
CA ASP A 412 -2.04 4.22 3.49
C ASP A 412 -0.53 4.09 3.82
N THR A 413 0.31 5.07 3.47
CA THR A 413 1.77 5.03 3.75
C THR A 413 2.15 5.09 5.25
N PHE A 414 3.19 4.35 5.65
CA PHE A 414 3.60 4.13 7.04
C PHE A 414 4.55 5.20 7.61
N GLY A 415 4.06 6.44 7.71
CA GLY A 415 4.83 7.60 8.19
C GLY A 415 5.51 8.36 7.05
N TYR A 416 5.98 9.59 7.33
CA TYR A 416 6.41 10.50 6.26
C TYR A 416 7.64 11.36 6.64
N SER A 417 8.69 11.21 5.83
CA SER A 417 9.95 11.95 5.92
C SER A 417 9.77 13.47 5.92
N ALA A 418 10.52 14.13 6.81
CA ALA A 418 10.52 15.58 7.04
C ALA A 418 10.91 16.45 5.83
N GLN A 419 11.43 15.87 4.74
CA GLN A 419 11.79 16.60 3.52
C GLN A 419 10.76 16.53 2.39
N LEU A 420 9.70 15.73 2.54
CA LEU A 420 8.64 15.65 1.54
C LEU A 420 7.99 17.00 1.18
N PRO A 421 7.74 17.96 2.11
CA PRO A 421 7.23 19.28 1.75
C PRO A 421 8.08 20.05 0.74
N GLN A 422 9.41 19.93 0.81
CA GLN A 422 10.34 20.55 -0.14
C GLN A 422 10.24 19.86 -1.52
N ILE A 423 10.27 18.52 -1.54
CA ILE A 423 10.17 17.73 -2.78
C ILE A 423 8.83 18.01 -3.48
N MET A 424 7.73 18.03 -2.73
CA MET A 424 6.38 18.34 -3.22
C MET A 424 6.33 19.71 -3.90
N GLN A 425 6.82 20.77 -3.24
CA GLN A 425 6.86 22.11 -3.83
C GLN A 425 7.73 22.15 -5.10
N GLY A 426 8.88 21.48 -5.10
CA GLY A 426 9.74 21.33 -6.28
C GLY A 426 9.06 20.65 -7.47
N CYS A 427 8.12 19.73 -7.20
CA CYS A 427 7.30 19.03 -8.19
C CYS A 427 5.94 19.72 -8.49
N GLY A 428 5.75 20.96 -8.02
CA GLY A 428 4.53 21.76 -8.25
C GLY A 428 3.33 21.39 -7.37
N ILE A 429 3.50 20.47 -6.44
CA ILE A 429 2.47 20.02 -5.50
C ILE A 429 2.45 20.94 -4.27
N LYS A 430 1.24 21.38 -3.88
CA LYS A 430 1.04 22.32 -2.75
C LYS A 430 0.14 21.78 -1.65
N ARG A 431 -0.52 20.66 -1.92
CA ARG A 431 -1.57 20.06 -1.09
C ARG A 431 -1.21 18.60 -0.79
N PHE A 432 -1.62 18.09 0.36
CA PHE A 432 -1.36 16.72 0.79
C PHE A 432 -2.60 16.09 1.43
N LEU A 433 -2.89 14.85 1.05
CA LEU A 433 -3.86 13.99 1.75
C LEU A 433 -3.20 12.68 2.20
N THR A 434 -3.47 12.33 3.46
CA THR A 434 -3.03 11.11 4.15
C THR A 434 -4.20 10.55 5.00
N GLN A 435 -4.10 9.32 5.50
CA GLN A 435 -5.02 8.77 6.49
C GLN A 435 -4.32 8.06 7.67
N LYS A 436 -3.19 7.37 7.48
CA LYS A 436 -2.54 6.54 8.53
C LYS A 436 -2.25 7.26 9.85
N LEU A 437 -2.01 8.56 9.87
CA LEU A 437 -1.75 9.31 11.11
C LEU A 437 -2.89 9.23 12.14
N SER A 438 -4.11 8.84 11.73
CA SER A 438 -5.22 8.56 12.64
C SER A 438 -5.10 7.21 13.38
N TRP A 439 -4.00 6.46 13.21
CA TRP A 439 -3.76 5.13 13.80
C TRP A 439 -2.65 5.11 14.86
N ASN A 440 -2.09 6.26 15.23
CA ASN A 440 -1.08 6.36 16.29
C ASN A 440 -1.55 5.66 17.59
N LEU A 441 -0.68 4.80 18.14
CA LEU A 441 -1.00 3.98 19.32
C LEU A 441 -1.09 4.77 20.62
N VAL A 442 -0.25 5.80 20.80
CA VAL A 442 -0.11 6.52 22.07
C VAL A 442 -0.66 7.95 21.96
N ASN A 443 -0.24 8.71 20.95
CA ASN A 443 -0.58 10.12 20.79
C ASN A 443 -1.51 10.33 19.58
N SER A 444 -2.78 10.59 19.85
CA SER A 444 -3.72 11.11 18.85
C SER A 444 -3.17 12.39 18.22
N PHE A 445 -2.98 12.39 16.89
CA PHE A 445 -2.44 13.54 16.18
C PHE A 445 -3.33 14.80 16.35
N PRO A 446 -2.77 15.99 16.62
CA PRO A 446 -3.53 17.13 17.14
C PRO A 446 -4.40 17.89 16.14
N HIS A 447 -4.14 17.78 14.83
CA HIS A 447 -4.81 18.56 13.77
C HIS A 447 -5.24 17.68 12.61
N HIS A 448 -6.43 17.89 12.06
CA HIS A 448 -6.84 17.25 10.79
C HIS A 448 -6.54 18.14 9.58
N THR A 449 -6.44 19.45 9.76
CA THR A 449 -6.06 20.41 8.70
C THR A 449 -4.98 21.34 9.22
N PHE A 450 -3.80 21.30 8.60
CA PHE A 450 -2.62 22.03 9.07
C PHE A 450 -1.63 22.29 7.94
N PHE A 451 -0.70 23.22 8.14
CA PHE A 451 0.48 23.36 7.28
C PHE A 451 1.57 22.42 7.75
N TRP A 452 2.13 21.62 6.85
CA TRP A 452 3.31 20.83 7.11
C TRP A 452 4.54 21.55 6.54
N GLU A 453 5.49 21.86 7.41
CA GLU A 453 6.74 22.55 7.12
C GLU A 453 7.90 21.55 7.12
N GLY A 454 8.64 21.50 6.02
CA GLY A 454 9.85 20.69 5.89
C GLY A 454 11.06 21.33 6.57
N LEU A 455 12.18 20.60 6.61
CA LEU A 455 13.41 21.04 7.29
C LEU A 455 14.03 22.34 6.73
N ASP A 456 13.66 22.73 5.50
CA ASP A 456 14.09 23.95 4.82
C ASP A 456 13.13 25.15 5.00
N GLY A 457 11.96 24.93 5.63
CA GLY A 457 10.88 25.91 5.72
C GLY A 457 9.86 25.88 4.58
N SER A 458 9.97 24.95 3.61
CA SER A 458 8.96 24.74 2.57
C SER A 458 7.66 24.19 3.19
N ARG A 459 6.50 24.77 2.83
CA ARG A 459 5.20 24.42 3.42
C ARG A 459 4.24 23.82 2.41
N VAL A 460 3.46 22.82 2.83
CA VAL A 460 2.32 22.28 2.08
C VAL A 460 1.06 22.23 2.96
N LEU A 461 -0.13 22.40 2.36
CA LEU A 461 -1.39 22.28 3.10
C LEU A 461 -1.80 20.82 3.21
N VAL A 462 -1.90 20.30 4.43
CA VAL A 462 -2.30 18.91 4.71
C VAL A 462 -3.75 18.86 5.16
N HIS A 463 -4.47 17.85 4.67
CA HIS A 463 -5.74 17.42 5.23
C HIS A 463 -5.77 15.90 5.36
N PHE A 464 -6.10 15.34 6.53
CA PHE A 464 -6.51 13.93 6.62
C PHE A 464 -7.99 13.81 7.00
N PRO A 465 -8.78 12.93 6.34
CA PRO A 465 -10.20 12.78 6.62
C PRO A 465 -10.48 12.36 8.09
N PRO A 466 -11.31 13.10 8.84
CA PRO A 466 -11.67 12.75 10.21
C PRO A 466 -12.56 11.51 10.37
N GLY A 467 -12.94 10.84 9.27
CA GLY A 467 -13.61 9.54 9.33
C GLY A 467 -12.71 8.40 9.82
N ASP A 468 -11.39 8.64 9.92
CA ASP A 468 -10.34 7.64 10.16
C ASP A 468 -10.34 6.50 9.13
N SER A 469 -10.77 6.77 7.89
CA SER A 469 -10.91 5.78 6.82
C SER A 469 -10.96 6.46 5.45
N TYR A 470 -10.31 5.85 4.46
CA TYR A 470 -10.42 6.23 3.05
C TYR A 470 -11.44 5.37 2.27
N GLY A 471 -12.07 4.39 2.93
CA GLY A 471 -13.05 3.46 2.37
C GLY A 471 -14.39 3.50 3.09
N MET A 472 -14.99 4.70 3.24
CA MET A 472 -16.27 4.87 3.93
C MET A 472 -17.47 4.49 3.05
N GLN A 473 -18.62 4.17 3.66
CA GLN A 473 -19.81 3.68 2.96
C GLN A 473 -20.97 4.69 2.88
N GLY A 474 -20.76 5.93 3.33
CA GLY A 474 -21.79 6.97 3.35
C GLY A 474 -22.89 6.71 4.39
N SER A 475 -22.58 5.98 5.46
CA SER A 475 -23.50 5.79 6.59
C SER A 475 -23.58 7.05 7.47
N VAL A 476 -24.70 7.20 8.18
CA VAL A 476 -24.91 8.32 9.11
C VAL A 476 -23.88 8.31 10.25
N GLU A 477 -23.44 7.12 10.69
CA GLU A 477 -22.41 6.96 11.74
C GLU A 477 -21.06 7.57 11.27
N GLU A 478 -20.62 7.27 10.05
CA GLU A 478 -19.37 7.82 9.48
C GLU A 478 -19.45 9.34 9.24
N VAL A 479 -20.60 9.81 8.77
CA VAL A 479 -20.87 11.24 8.50
C VAL A 479 -20.85 12.06 9.81
N LEU A 480 -21.50 11.57 10.86
CA LEU A 480 -21.44 12.19 12.20
C LEU A 480 -20.06 12.06 12.85
N LYS A 481 -19.38 10.92 12.68
CA LYS A 481 -18.00 10.70 13.14
C LYS A 481 -17.04 11.73 12.53
N THR A 482 -17.17 12.01 11.23
CA THR A 482 -16.33 12.99 10.52
C THR A 482 -16.39 14.39 11.16
N VAL A 483 -17.56 14.82 11.64
CA VAL A 483 -17.67 16.08 12.41
C VAL A 483 -17.13 15.92 13.82
N THR A 484 -17.44 14.80 14.47
CA THR A 484 -17.10 14.55 15.87
C THR A 484 -15.59 14.44 16.10
N ASN A 485 -14.86 13.82 15.17
CA ASN A 485 -13.42 13.60 15.25
C ASN A 485 -12.57 14.79 14.80
N ASN A 486 -13.12 15.70 13.96
CA ASN A 486 -12.38 16.88 13.51
C ASN A 486 -11.79 17.64 14.72
N ARG A 487 -10.47 17.80 14.75
CA ARG A 487 -9.74 18.48 15.84
C ARG A 487 -9.68 19.99 15.66
N ASP A 488 -9.83 20.49 14.43
CA ASP A 488 -9.75 21.92 14.08
C ASP A 488 -11.13 22.60 14.02
N LYS A 489 -12.06 22.14 14.87
CA LYS A 489 -13.38 22.75 15.05
C LYS A 489 -13.26 24.22 15.41
N GLY A 490 -14.06 25.07 14.75
CA GLY A 490 -14.03 26.52 14.92
C GLY A 490 -12.88 27.22 14.19
N ARG A 491 -11.95 26.48 13.56
CA ARG A 491 -10.96 27.03 12.60
C ARG A 491 -11.37 26.75 11.17
N THR A 492 -11.78 25.51 10.90
CA THR A 492 -12.35 25.12 9.60
C THR A 492 -13.64 24.33 9.77
N ASN A 493 -14.62 24.66 8.91
CA ASN A 493 -15.92 23.99 8.82
C ASN A 493 -15.99 23.03 7.61
N HIS A 494 -14.84 22.64 7.05
CA HIS A 494 -14.74 21.77 5.89
C HIS A 494 -13.96 20.48 6.23
N SER A 495 -14.39 19.34 5.69
CA SER A 495 -13.63 18.08 5.76
C SER A 495 -13.83 17.23 4.53
N GLY A 496 -12.82 16.47 4.14
CA GLY A 496 -12.90 15.43 3.11
C GLY A 496 -13.58 14.16 3.63
N PHE A 497 -14.22 13.44 2.71
CA PHE A 497 -14.83 12.14 2.97
C PHE A 497 -14.63 11.24 1.75
N LEU A 498 -13.75 10.25 1.89
CA LEU A 498 -13.43 9.32 0.81
C LEU A 498 -14.31 8.07 0.95
N PHE A 499 -15.06 7.73 -0.10
CA PHE A 499 -16.04 6.66 -0.04
C PHE A 499 -15.90 5.64 -1.18
N GLY A 500 -16.15 4.38 -0.84
CA GLY A 500 -15.99 3.21 -1.71
C GLY A 500 -15.24 2.09 -1.01
N PHE A 501 -15.27 0.89 -1.60
CA PHE A 501 -14.40 -0.19 -1.18
C PHE A 501 -12.98 0.11 -1.71
N GLY A 502 -12.02 0.26 -0.80
CA GLY A 502 -10.60 0.43 -1.11
C GLY A 502 -9.89 -0.92 -1.14
N ASP A 503 -8.62 -0.93 -0.74
CA ASP A 503 -7.92 -2.14 -0.30
C ASP A 503 -7.73 -3.14 -1.46
N GLY A 504 -8.61 -4.14 -1.56
CA GLY A 504 -8.72 -5.00 -2.74
C GLY A 504 -9.32 -4.35 -3.99
N GLY A 505 -9.77 -3.11 -3.88
CA GLY A 505 -10.51 -2.39 -4.90
C GLY A 505 -12.02 -2.59 -4.79
N GLY A 506 -12.70 -2.66 -5.93
CA GLY A 506 -14.15 -2.63 -6.02
C GLY A 506 -14.67 -1.20 -6.13
N GLY A 507 -14.30 -0.29 -5.24
CA GLY A 507 -14.68 1.12 -5.31
C GLY A 507 -16.13 1.39 -4.90
N PRO A 508 -16.67 2.60 -5.17
CA PRO A 508 -18.01 2.98 -4.72
C PRO A 508 -19.15 2.17 -5.36
N THR A 509 -20.35 2.25 -4.74
CA THR A 509 -21.59 1.63 -5.22
C THR A 509 -22.67 2.68 -5.46
N GLN A 510 -23.70 2.37 -6.26
CA GLN A 510 -24.85 3.25 -6.41
C GLN A 510 -25.55 3.52 -5.07
N THR A 511 -25.68 2.51 -4.20
CA THR A 511 -26.26 2.66 -2.86
C THR A 511 -25.51 3.68 -2.00
N MET A 512 -24.17 3.76 -2.10
CA MET A 512 -23.38 4.80 -1.41
C MET A 512 -23.70 6.21 -1.95
N LEU A 513 -23.83 6.36 -3.27
CA LEU A 513 -24.21 7.63 -3.89
C LEU A 513 -25.62 8.05 -3.49
N ASP A 514 -26.59 7.14 -3.50
CA ASP A 514 -27.96 7.39 -3.11
C ASP A 514 -28.04 7.82 -1.63
N ARG A 515 -27.28 7.16 -0.75
CA ARG A 515 -27.15 7.57 0.66
C ARG A 515 -26.61 8.99 0.79
N LEU A 516 -25.47 9.30 0.15
CA LEU A 516 -24.84 10.62 0.22
C LEU A 516 -25.72 11.73 -0.37
N LYS A 517 -26.46 11.45 -1.45
CA LYS A 517 -27.45 12.37 -2.05
C LYS A 517 -28.59 12.71 -1.08
N ARG A 518 -29.13 11.74 -0.35
CA ARG A 518 -30.13 11.97 0.71
C ARG A 518 -29.57 12.78 1.88
N LEU A 519 -28.32 12.53 2.26
CA LEU A 519 -27.63 13.24 3.34
C LEU A 519 -27.14 14.65 2.96
N SER A 520 -27.45 15.14 1.77
CA SER A 520 -26.87 16.36 1.22
C SER A 520 -27.05 17.60 2.10
N ASN A 521 -28.26 17.86 2.60
CA ASN A 521 -28.54 18.97 3.51
C ASN A 521 -29.68 18.61 4.48
N THR A 522 -29.56 17.50 5.21
CA THR A 522 -30.59 17.03 6.14
C THR A 522 -30.41 17.66 7.53
N ASP A 523 -31.47 18.27 8.07
CA ASP A 523 -31.48 18.84 9.42
C ASP A 523 -31.07 17.81 10.49
N GLY A 524 -30.26 18.27 11.45
CA GLY A 524 -29.60 17.48 12.49
C GLY A 524 -28.33 16.73 12.07
N LEU A 525 -27.96 16.72 10.78
CA LEU A 525 -26.75 16.08 10.24
C LEU A 525 -25.90 17.12 9.51
N PRO A 526 -24.56 16.99 9.43
CA PRO A 526 -23.74 17.89 8.62
C PRO A 526 -24.12 17.87 7.13
N ARG A 527 -23.84 18.96 6.44
CA ARG A 527 -24.05 19.08 5.00
C ARG A 527 -23.07 18.17 4.27
N VAL A 528 -23.55 17.33 3.37
CA VAL A 528 -22.73 16.48 2.50
C VAL A 528 -22.82 16.98 1.07
N GLN A 529 -21.70 17.13 0.38
CA GLN A 529 -21.69 17.47 -1.04
C GLN A 529 -20.70 16.60 -1.78
N LEU A 530 -21.09 16.09 -2.94
CA LEU A 530 -20.14 15.49 -3.87
C LEU A 530 -19.19 16.59 -4.37
N SER A 531 -17.89 16.34 -4.36
CA SER A 531 -16.89 17.37 -4.62
C SER A 531 -15.59 16.79 -5.17
N SER A 532 -14.81 17.61 -5.87
CA SER A 532 -13.44 17.27 -6.23
C SER A 532 -12.46 17.57 -5.09
N PRO A 533 -11.29 16.89 -5.05
CA PRO A 533 -10.16 17.26 -4.21
C PRO A 533 -9.82 18.76 -4.27
N GLY A 534 -9.79 19.32 -5.48
CA GLY A 534 -9.56 20.75 -5.70
C GLY A 534 -10.60 21.66 -5.03
N GLN A 535 -11.88 21.28 -4.99
CA GLN A 535 -12.91 22.03 -4.28
C GLN A 535 -12.75 21.96 -2.76
N LEU A 536 -12.39 20.79 -2.21
CA LEU A 536 -12.06 20.63 -0.79
C LEU A 536 -10.88 21.54 -0.40
N PHE A 537 -9.73 21.41 -1.07
CA PHE A 537 -8.55 22.22 -0.71
C PHE A 537 -8.78 23.71 -0.93
N THR A 538 -9.52 24.12 -1.96
CA THR A 538 -9.89 25.54 -2.16
C THR A 538 -10.80 26.07 -1.04
N ALA A 539 -11.60 25.22 -0.40
CA ALA A 539 -12.37 25.60 0.78
C ALA A 539 -11.46 25.74 2.02
N LEU A 540 -10.59 24.75 2.27
CA LEU A 540 -9.62 24.77 3.39
C LEU A 540 -8.62 25.94 3.29
N GLU A 541 -8.20 26.32 2.08
CA GLU A 541 -7.28 27.44 1.82
C GLU A 541 -7.85 28.80 2.26
N ARG A 542 -9.18 28.96 2.33
CA ARG A 542 -9.83 30.20 2.81
C ARG A 542 -9.59 30.43 4.30
N ASP A 543 -9.49 29.35 5.07
CA ASP A 543 -9.26 29.37 6.52
C ASP A 543 -7.76 29.32 6.88
N SER A 544 -6.87 29.37 5.88
CA SER A 544 -5.41 29.19 6.03
C SER A 544 -4.77 30.03 7.13
N GLY A 545 -5.20 31.28 7.33
CA GLY A 545 -4.70 32.16 8.39
C GLY A 545 -4.97 31.69 9.83
N GLN A 546 -5.78 30.64 10.03
CA GLN A 546 -6.15 30.07 11.33
C GLN A 546 -5.52 28.68 11.59
N LEU A 547 -4.80 28.11 10.60
CA LEU A 547 -4.27 26.75 10.67
C LEU A 547 -2.95 26.70 11.45
N CYS A 548 -2.74 25.62 12.20
CA CYS A 548 -1.46 25.34 12.85
C CYS A 548 -0.40 24.90 11.83
N THR A 549 0.88 25.02 12.20
CA THR A 549 2.02 24.47 11.43
C THR A 549 2.65 23.33 12.22
N TRP A 550 2.89 22.20 11.56
CA TRP A 550 3.70 21.09 12.05
C TRP A 550 5.05 21.10 11.33
N VAL A 551 6.15 21.08 12.08
CA VAL A 551 7.52 21.18 11.53
C VAL A 551 8.23 19.84 11.68
N GLY A 552 8.84 19.35 10.59
CA GLY A 552 9.63 18.13 10.60
C GLY A 552 8.84 16.88 10.19
N GLU A 553 9.17 15.73 10.77
CA GLU A 553 8.61 14.42 10.38
C GLU A 553 7.14 14.27 10.81
N LEU A 554 6.34 13.58 9.99
CA LEU A 554 5.04 13.05 10.41
C LEU A 554 5.22 11.58 10.80
N PHE A 555 5.77 11.38 12.00
CA PHE A 555 6.06 10.07 12.57
C PHE A 555 4.76 9.28 12.85
N LEU A 556 4.73 8.01 12.42
CA LEU A 556 3.65 7.07 12.69
C LEU A 556 4.05 6.16 13.86
N GLU A 557 3.26 6.14 14.93
CA GLU A 557 3.54 5.36 16.14
C GLU A 557 3.16 3.87 16.03
N LEU A 558 3.14 3.33 14.81
CA LEU A 558 2.61 2.01 14.46
C LEU A 558 3.38 1.48 13.23
N HIS A 559 3.40 0.16 13.00
CA HIS A 559 4.11 -0.49 11.90
C HIS A 559 5.64 -0.30 11.91
N ASN A 560 6.28 -0.12 13.07
CA ASN A 560 7.72 0.14 13.19
C ASN A 560 8.64 -1.06 12.84
N GLY A 561 8.11 -2.28 12.72
CA GLY A 561 8.84 -3.47 12.26
C GLY A 561 9.07 -3.50 10.74
N THR A 562 8.31 -2.70 9.98
CA THR A 562 8.46 -2.53 8.52
C THR A 562 9.86 -2.12 8.08
N TYR A 563 10.60 -1.39 8.91
CA TYR A 563 11.97 -0.99 8.64
C TYR A 563 12.95 -2.17 8.59
N THR A 564 12.66 -3.28 9.30
CA THR A 564 13.58 -4.41 9.49
C THR A 564 13.12 -5.73 8.89
N THR A 565 11.81 -5.97 8.75
CA THR A 565 11.30 -7.17 8.05
C THR A 565 11.82 -7.23 6.61
N HIS A 566 11.96 -8.43 6.02
CA HIS A 566 12.47 -8.64 4.66
C HIS A 566 13.69 -7.78 4.28
N ALA A 567 14.76 -7.80 5.11
CA ALA A 567 15.96 -6.98 4.91
C ALA A 567 16.59 -7.08 3.49
N GLN A 568 16.43 -8.22 2.80
CA GLN A 568 16.90 -8.38 1.41
C GLN A 568 16.18 -7.47 0.41
N LEU A 569 14.89 -7.14 0.63
CA LEU A 569 14.16 -6.19 -0.23
C LEU A 569 14.70 -4.77 -0.08
N LYS A 570 15.00 -4.34 1.16
CA LYS A 570 15.63 -3.03 1.44
C LYS A 570 17.02 -2.93 0.82
N LYS A 571 17.82 -3.99 0.97
CA LYS A 571 19.16 -4.10 0.36
C LYS A 571 19.06 -4.03 -1.17
N GLY A 572 18.17 -4.81 -1.78
CA GLY A 572 17.92 -4.81 -3.22
C GLY A 572 17.50 -3.43 -3.75
N ASN A 573 16.60 -2.73 -3.05
CA ASN A 573 16.22 -1.36 -3.37
C ASN A 573 17.45 -0.42 -3.39
N ARG A 574 18.22 -0.40 -2.30
CA ARG A 574 19.34 0.55 -2.15
C ARG A 574 20.47 0.28 -3.16
N GLU A 575 20.76 -0.98 -3.46
CA GLU A 575 21.72 -1.36 -4.50
C GLU A 575 21.22 -0.96 -5.90
N CYS A 576 19.94 -1.12 -6.20
CA CYS A 576 19.36 -0.71 -7.48
C CYS A 576 19.32 0.82 -7.65
N GLU A 577 19.02 1.57 -6.59
CA GLU A 577 19.13 3.03 -6.59
C GLU A 577 20.56 3.51 -6.91
N GLN A 578 21.58 2.87 -6.30
CA GLN A 578 22.99 3.16 -6.57
C GLN A 578 23.36 2.84 -8.02
N ILE A 579 22.95 1.68 -8.55
CA ILE A 579 23.20 1.30 -9.95
C ILE A 579 22.57 2.32 -10.90
N LEU A 580 21.31 2.70 -10.72
CA LEU A 580 20.65 3.65 -11.61
C LEU A 580 21.25 5.06 -11.53
N HIS A 581 21.57 5.54 -10.32
CA HIS A 581 22.33 6.78 -10.14
C HIS A 581 23.65 6.76 -10.92
N ASP A 582 24.47 5.72 -10.72
CA ASP A 582 25.79 5.62 -11.32
C ASP A 582 25.73 5.49 -12.85
N VAL A 583 24.75 4.74 -13.39
CA VAL A 583 24.50 4.64 -14.84
C VAL A 583 24.18 6.02 -15.42
N GLU A 584 23.32 6.80 -14.78
CA GLU A 584 22.91 8.11 -15.30
C GLU A 584 24.03 9.14 -15.23
N VAL A 585 24.81 9.17 -14.14
CA VAL A 585 26.00 10.01 -14.00
C VAL A 585 27.00 9.69 -15.11
N LEU A 586 27.39 8.42 -15.27
CA LEU A 586 28.37 8.05 -16.30
C LEU A 586 27.85 8.22 -17.72
N SER A 587 26.56 7.93 -17.98
CA SER A 587 25.94 8.13 -19.29
C SER A 587 25.86 9.61 -19.68
N SER A 588 25.61 10.49 -18.71
CA SER A 588 25.59 11.94 -18.93
C SER A 588 27.00 12.49 -19.27
N LEU A 589 28.02 12.01 -18.56
CA LEU A 589 29.43 12.36 -18.84
C LEU A 589 29.90 11.81 -20.19
N ALA A 590 29.53 10.56 -20.53
CA ALA A 590 29.85 9.94 -21.81
C ALA A 590 29.21 10.70 -22.99
N LEU A 591 27.94 11.11 -22.85
CA LEU A 591 27.24 11.96 -23.83
C LEU A 591 27.94 13.32 -24.00
N ALA A 592 28.32 13.96 -22.89
CA ALA A 592 29.03 15.26 -22.93
C ALA A 592 30.43 15.15 -23.57
N ARG A 593 31.09 13.99 -23.46
CA ARG A 593 32.42 13.73 -24.03
C ARG A 593 32.39 13.31 -25.49
N SER A 594 31.39 12.53 -25.90
CA SER A 594 31.32 11.93 -27.25
C SER A 594 29.93 12.06 -27.85
N ALA A 595 29.83 12.85 -28.93
CA ALA A 595 28.62 12.97 -29.74
C ALA A 595 28.19 11.67 -30.43
N GLN A 596 29.00 10.61 -30.37
CA GLN A 596 28.64 9.27 -30.86
C GLN A 596 27.96 8.40 -29.78
N PHE A 597 28.06 8.78 -28.50
CA PHE A 597 27.38 8.07 -27.43
C PHE A 597 25.91 8.51 -27.35
N LEU A 598 24.99 7.55 -27.37
CA LEU A 598 23.55 7.80 -27.23
C LEU A 598 23.13 7.49 -25.79
N TYR A 599 22.53 8.47 -25.12
CA TYR A 599 22.03 8.29 -23.76
C TYR A 599 20.86 7.27 -23.74
N PRO A 600 20.89 6.22 -22.89
CA PRO A 600 19.94 5.11 -22.93
C PRO A 600 18.59 5.45 -22.26
N ALA A 601 17.96 6.56 -22.65
CA ALA A 601 16.78 7.15 -22.00
C ALA A 601 15.62 6.15 -21.80
N ALA A 602 15.23 5.43 -22.85
CA ALA A 602 14.10 4.50 -22.79
C ALA A 602 14.36 3.29 -21.88
N GLN A 603 15.60 2.79 -21.86
CA GLN A 603 16.00 1.69 -20.98
C GLN A 603 16.03 2.16 -19.53
N LEU A 604 16.67 3.31 -19.25
CA LEU A 604 16.68 3.92 -17.92
C LEU A 604 15.27 4.21 -17.39
N GLN A 605 14.37 4.73 -18.22
CA GLN A 605 12.97 4.95 -17.83
C GLN A 605 12.28 3.64 -17.44
N HIS A 606 12.50 2.55 -18.18
CA HIS A 606 11.96 1.25 -17.83
C HIS A 606 12.52 0.72 -16.50
N LEU A 607 13.85 0.76 -16.31
CA LEU A 607 14.48 0.28 -15.08
C LEU A 607 14.08 1.12 -13.85
N TRP A 608 13.95 2.44 -14.00
CA TRP A 608 13.38 3.30 -12.95
C TRP A 608 11.95 2.87 -12.63
N ARG A 609 11.06 2.70 -13.60
CA ARG A 609 9.67 2.29 -13.34
C ARG A 609 9.58 0.94 -12.62
N LEU A 610 10.46 -0.02 -12.92
CA LEU A 610 10.56 -1.29 -12.16
C LEU A 610 10.98 -1.05 -10.70
N LEU A 611 11.95 -0.17 -10.45
CA LEU A 611 12.39 0.19 -9.10
C LEU A 611 11.28 0.91 -8.33
N LEU A 612 10.65 1.90 -8.94
CA LEU A 612 9.57 2.69 -8.34
C LEU A 612 8.34 1.84 -8.02
N LEU A 613 8.04 0.82 -8.84
CA LEU A 613 6.99 -0.16 -8.57
C LEU A 613 7.29 -1.01 -7.32
N ASN A 614 8.55 -1.43 -7.14
CA ASN A 614 8.98 -2.12 -5.92
C ASN A 614 9.00 -1.20 -4.67
N GLN A 615 8.96 0.13 -4.85
CA GLN A 615 8.89 1.13 -3.77
C GLN A 615 7.47 1.48 -3.30
N PHE A 616 6.45 0.79 -3.81
CA PHE A 616 5.11 0.85 -3.23
C PHE A 616 5.15 0.52 -1.72
N HIS A 617 4.32 1.19 -0.92
CA HIS A 617 4.47 1.24 0.53
C HIS A 617 4.43 -0.10 1.27
N ASP A 618 3.96 -1.19 0.66
CA ASP A 618 4.07 -2.55 1.23
C ASP A 618 5.13 -3.47 0.62
N VAL A 619 5.58 -3.17 -0.60
CA VAL A 619 6.56 -4.03 -1.28
C VAL A 619 7.94 -3.77 -0.71
N VAL A 620 8.34 -2.50 -0.55
CA VAL A 620 9.66 -2.15 0.03
C VAL A 620 9.70 -2.37 1.54
N THR A 621 8.59 -2.12 2.25
CA THR A 621 8.44 -2.38 3.69
C THR A 621 8.28 -3.86 4.01
N GLY A 622 8.04 -4.74 3.03
CA GLY A 622 8.14 -6.19 3.21
C GLY A 622 6.97 -6.80 3.97
N SER A 623 5.81 -6.18 3.88
CA SER A 623 4.56 -6.54 4.56
C SER A 623 3.67 -7.49 3.73
N CYS A 624 4.25 -8.15 2.74
CA CYS A 624 3.54 -8.82 1.65
C CYS A 624 3.80 -10.35 1.60
N ILE A 625 2.95 -11.13 0.92
CA ILE A 625 3.14 -12.59 0.81
C ILE A 625 4.45 -12.98 0.10
N GLN A 626 4.90 -14.22 0.28
CA GLN A 626 6.12 -14.74 -0.35
C GLN A 626 6.15 -14.54 -1.88
N LEU A 627 5.04 -14.80 -2.58
CA LEU A 627 4.91 -14.56 -4.03
C LEU A 627 5.15 -13.09 -4.43
N VAL A 628 4.96 -12.15 -3.49
CA VAL A 628 5.29 -10.74 -3.68
C VAL A 628 6.80 -10.53 -3.64
N ALA A 629 7.41 -11.01 -2.56
CA ALA A 629 8.81 -10.75 -2.23
C ALA A 629 9.78 -11.43 -3.19
N GLU A 630 9.56 -12.72 -3.52
CA GLU A 630 10.36 -13.47 -4.51
C GLU A 630 10.43 -12.75 -5.85
N ASP A 631 9.28 -12.23 -6.25
CA ASP A 631 9.07 -11.69 -7.56
C ASP A 631 9.58 -10.22 -7.57
N ALA A 632 9.46 -9.47 -6.46
CA ALA A 632 10.14 -8.18 -6.26
C ALA A 632 11.66 -8.32 -6.36
N MET A 633 12.23 -9.39 -5.79
CA MET A 633 13.65 -9.74 -5.98
C MET A 633 13.99 -10.01 -7.44
N ASN A 634 13.11 -10.64 -8.23
CA ASN A 634 13.32 -10.78 -9.68
C ASN A 634 13.44 -9.42 -10.39
N TYR A 635 12.62 -8.41 -10.04
CA TYR A 635 12.79 -7.07 -10.65
C TYR A 635 14.09 -6.38 -10.24
N TYR A 636 14.58 -6.57 -9.00
CA TYR A 636 15.92 -6.09 -8.63
C TYR A 636 17.02 -6.80 -9.45
N GLU A 637 16.85 -8.08 -9.77
CA GLU A 637 17.79 -8.80 -10.63
C GLU A 637 17.67 -8.40 -12.12
N ASP A 638 16.46 -8.08 -12.60
CA ASP A 638 16.25 -7.47 -13.92
C ASP A 638 16.96 -6.10 -14.00
N ILE A 639 16.88 -5.28 -12.95
CA ILE A 639 17.58 -3.99 -12.87
C ILE A 639 19.10 -4.17 -12.83
N ARG A 640 19.64 -5.12 -12.05
CA ARG A 640 21.07 -5.42 -12.02
C ARG A 640 21.58 -5.95 -13.36
N SER A 641 20.87 -6.91 -13.96
CA SER A 641 21.29 -7.58 -15.19
C SER A 641 21.28 -6.65 -16.42
N HIS A 642 20.43 -5.62 -16.44
CA HIS A 642 20.41 -4.60 -17.49
C HIS A 642 21.23 -3.34 -17.13
N GLY A 643 21.20 -2.92 -15.87
CA GLY A 643 21.90 -1.73 -15.36
C GLY A 643 23.42 -1.89 -15.35
N ASN A 644 23.96 -3.05 -14.93
CA ASN A 644 25.41 -3.26 -14.90
C ASN A 644 26.07 -3.24 -16.29
N PRO A 645 25.47 -3.81 -17.36
CA PRO A 645 25.92 -3.60 -18.74
C PRO A 645 25.86 -2.13 -19.19
N LEU A 646 24.80 -1.38 -18.85
CA LEU A 646 24.72 0.05 -19.17
C LEU A 646 25.80 0.87 -18.45
N LEU A 647 26.07 0.57 -17.18
CA LEU A 647 27.14 1.17 -16.39
C LEU A 647 28.50 0.90 -17.04
N SER A 648 28.74 -0.36 -17.42
CA SER A 648 29.97 -0.80 -18.09
C SER A 648 30.15 -0.13 -19.45
N ALA A 649 29.08 0.01 -20.23
CA ALA A 649 29.11 0.67 -21.54
C ALA A 649 29.36 2.18 -21.42
N ALA A 650 28.71 2.86 -20.47
CA ALA A 650 28.93 4.27 -20.19
C ALA A 650 30.36 4.54 -19.68
N ALA A 651 30.87 3.71 -18.76
CA ALA A 651 32.24 3.75 -18.29
C ALA A 651 33.25 3.56 -19.43
N ALA A 652 33.04 2.58 -20.30
CA ALA A 652 33.90 2.33 -21.46
C ALA A 652 33.88 3.52 -22.46
N ALA A 653 32.70 4.07 -22.75
CA ALA A 653 32.56 5.24 -23.63
C ALA A 653 33.22 6.49 -23.06
N LEU A 654 33.14 6.73 -21.74
CA LEU A 654 33.81 7.83 -21.06
C LEU A 654 35.35 7.75 -21.15
N CYS A 655 35.89 6.54 -21.25
CA CYS A 655 37.33 6.28 -21.36
C CYS A 655 37.85 6.20 -22.80
N ALA A 656 36.96 6.04 -23.79
CA ALA A 656 37.28 5.96 -25.20
C ALA A 656 37.50 7.37 -25.80
N GLY A 657 38.74 7.87 -25.78
CA GLY A 657 39.07 9.13 -26.47
C GLY A 657 40.37 9.83 -26.08
N GLU A 658 41.08 9.38 -25.04
CA GLU A 658 42.40 9.91 -24.68
C GLU A 658 43.52 8.89 -24.96
N PRO A 659 44.79 9.33 -25.07
CA PRO A 659 45.96 8.48 -24.85
C PRO A 659 46.09 8.15 -23.35
N GLY A 660 45.01 7.63 -22.77
CA GLY A 660 44.93 7.25 -21.37
C GLY A 660 45.81 6.04 -21.05
N PRO A 661 46.16 5.84 -19.77
CA PRO A 661 46.96 4.70 -19.34
C PRO A 661 46.27 3.38 -19.72
N LYS A 662 46.98 2.52 -20.46
CA LYS A 662 46.54 1.16 -20.77
C LYS A 662 46.48 0.34 -19.46
N GLY A 663 45.28 0.00 -18.99
CA GLY A 663 45.11 -0.81 -17.80
C GLY A 663 43.70 -0.70 -17.20
N LEU A 664 43.58 -1.17 -15.96
CA LEU A 664 42.37 -1.02 -15.15
C LEU A 664 42.19 0.44 -14.74
N LEU A 665 40.99 0.99 -14.93
CA LEU A 665 40.61 2.32 -14.49
C LEU A 665 39.62 2.22 -13.32
N ILE A 666 39.71 3.18 -12.40
CA ILE A 666 38.93 3.22 -11.16
C ILE A 666 38.12 4.51 -11.18
N ILE A 667 36.80 4.39 -11.07
CA ILE A 667 35.83 5.48 -11.24
C ILE A 667 35.24 5.83 -9.88
N ASN A 668 34.99 7.13 -9.65
CA ASN A 668 34.28 7.66 -8.51
C ASN A 668 33.09 8.49 -9.02
N THR A 669 31.87 8.02 -8.78
CA THR A 669 30.62 8.69 -9.15
C THR A 669 30.17 9.73 -8.13
N LEU A 670 30.81 9.81 -6.96
CA LEU A 670 30.44 10.72 -5.88
C LEU A 670 30.95 12.15 -6.12
N PRO A 671 30.21 13.19 -5.66
CA PRO A 671 30.56 14.60 -5.88
C PRO A 671 31.72 15.12 -5.01
N TRP A 672 32.47 14.26 -4.32
CA TRP A 672 33.68 14.60 -3.58
C TRP A 672 34.84 13.66 -3.93
N LYS A 673 36.08 14.16 -3.71
CA LYS A 673 37.30 13.36 -3.83
C LYS A 673 37.30 12.22 -2.80
N ARG A 674 37.66 11.02 -3.21
CA ARG A 674 37.64 9.80 -2.39
C ARG A 674 39.03 9.15 -2.36
N THR A 675 39.46 8.69 -1.19
CA THR A 675 40.72 7.96 -0.99
C THR A 675 40.42 6.71 -0.19
N GLU A 676 40.57 5.53 -0.79
CA GLU A 676 40.17 4.25 -0.19
C GLU A 676 41.08 3.07 -0.56
N VAL A 677 41.04 2.01 0.25
CA VAL A 677 41.76 0.75 0.03
C VAL A 677 40.91 -0.22 -0.77
N LEU A 678 41.28 -0.42 -2.04
CA LEU A 678 40.54 -1.26 -3.00
C LEU A 678 41.26 -2.58 -3.25
N ALA A 679 40.49 -3.66 -3.45
CA ALA A 679 41.01 -4.98 -3.81
C ALA A 679 41.08 -5.13 -5.34
N LEU A 680 42.24 -4.83 -5.92
CA LEU A 680 42.46 -4.85 -7.36
C LEU A 680 42.77 -6.28 -7.86
N PRO A 681 42.18 -6.73 -8.98
CA PRO A 681 42.44 -8.07 -9.54
C PRO A 681 43.87 -8.17 -10.10
N LYS A 682 44.53 -9.30 -9.87
CA LYS A 682 45.81 -9.68 -10.49
C LYS A 682 45.59 -10.66 -11.65
N PRO A 683 46.54 -10.77 -12.61
CA PRO A 683 46.46 -11.73 -13.71
C PRO A 683 46.36 -13.21 -13.29
N CYS A 684 46.71 -13.55 -12.04
CA CYS A 684 46.65 -14.89 -11.48
C CYS A 684 45.35 -15.20 -10.71
N GLY A 685 44.33 -14.32 -10.76
CA GLY A 685 43.06 -14.49 -10.03
C GLY A 685 43.09 -14.12 -8.54
N ALA A 686 44.27 -13.87 -7.97
CA ALA A 686 44.39 -13.27 -6.64
C ALA A 686 44.14 -11.75 -6.68
N HIS A 687 43.88 -11.13 -5.53
CA HIS A 687 43.77 -9.67 -5.42
C HIS A 687 45.04 -9.04 -4.83
N SER A 688 45.21 -7.73 -5.03
CA SER A 688 46.14 -6.85 -4.29
C SER A 688 45.35 -5.70 -3.71
N LEU A 689 45.60 -5.38 -2.44
CA LEU A 689 45.13 -4.13 -1.86
C LEU A 689 45.98 -2.98 -2.39
N ALA A 690 45.33 -1.87 -2.75
CA ALA A 690 45.98 -0.62 -3.11
C ALA A 690 45.19 0.56 -2.52
N LEU A 691 45.91 1.55 -1.99
CA LEU A 691 45.31 2.83 -1.62
C LEU A 691 45.16 3.68 -2.89
N VAL A 692 43.93 4.01 -3.25
CA VAL A 692 43.61 4.72 -4.49
C VAL A 692 42.90 6.02 -4.15
N THR A 693 43.34 7.10 -4.80
CA THR A 693 42.70 8.42 -4.70
C THR A 693 42.10 8.80 -6.03
N VAL A 694 40.80 9.08 -6.06
CA VAL A 694 40.04 9.46 -7.26
C VAL A 694 39.39 10.83 -7.03
N PRO A 695 39.43 11.75 -8.01
CA PRO A 695 38.72 13.04 -7.90
C PRO A 695 37.20 12.85 -7.82
N SER A 696 36.49 13.93 -7.46
CA SER A 696 35.03 14.03 -7.59
C SER A 696 34.59 13.76 -9.03
N ILE A 697 33.55 12.95 -9.21
CA ILE A 697 32.90 12.62 -10.50
C ILE A 697 33.94 12.41 -11.62
N GLY A 698 34.81 11.41 -11.44
CA GLY A 698 35.99 11.23 -12.28
C GLY A 698 36.65 9.86 -12.15
N TYR A 699 37.79 9.69 -12.81
CA TYR A 699 38.53 8.42 -12.86
C TYR A 699 40.03 8.60 -12.60
N ALA A 700 40.67 7.51 -12.17
CA ALA A 700 42.12 7.40 -12.01
C ALA A 700 42.61 6.02 -12.48
N PRO A 701 43.86 5.89 -12.97
CA PRO A 701 44.44 4.57 -13.23
C PRO A 701 44.63 3.76 -11.96
N ALA A 702 44.47 2.46 -12.06
CA ALA A 702 44.94 1.52 -11.04
C ALA A 702 46.47 1.67 -10.86
N PRO A 703 46.98 1.77 -9.62
CA PRO A 703 48.42 1.82 -9.36
C PRO A 703 49.12 0.57 -9.92
N THR A 704 50.22 0.76 -10.65
CA THR A 704 51.05 -0.37 -11.08
C THR A 704 51.88 -0.88 -9.91
N PRO A 705 52.00 -2.21 -9.71
CA PRO A 705 52.68 -2.79 -8.55
C PRO A 705 54.20 -2.50 -8.49
N THR A 706 54.77 -1.96 -9.57
CA THR A 706 56.17 -1.49 -9.64
C THR A 706 56.32 0.00 -9.32
N SER A 707 55.24 0.77 -9.19
CA SER A 707 55.30 2.19 -8.79
C SER A 707 55.24 2.32 -7.26
N LEU A 708 56.40 2.27 -6.61
CA LEU A 708 56.57 2.83 -5.27
C LEU A 708 56.44 4.36 -5.37
N GLN A 709 55.21 4.89 -5.46
CA GLN A 709 54.95 6.32 -5.25
C GLN A 709 54.75 6.58 -3.74
N PRO A 710 55.68 7.30 -3.07
CA PRO A 710 55.53 7.63 -1.66
C PRO A 710 54.67 8.88 -1.51
N LEU A 711 53.46 8.75 -0.96
CA LEU A 711 52.57 9.90 -0.71
C LEU A 711 51.97 9.87 0.70
N LEU A 712 52.55 10.72 1.55
CA LEU A 712 52.14 11.12 2.91
C LEU A 712 52.31 10.09 4.06
N PRO A 713 52.62 10.56 5.29
CA PRO A 713 52.89 9.70 6.44
C PRO A 713 51.59 9.23 7.10
N GLN A 714 50.85 8.35 6.42
CA GLN A 714 49.78 7.59 7.07
C GLN A 714 50.40 6.37 7.74
N GLN A 715 50.14 6.17 9.03
CA GLN A 715 50.60 4.97 9.73
C GLN A 715 49.93 3.74 9.09
N PRO A 716 50.68 2.68 8.78
CA PRO A 716 50.08 1.43 8.33
C PRO A 716 49.15 0.90 9.42
N VAL A 717 48.14 0.13 9.03
CA VAL A 717 47.29 -0.54 10.01
C VAL A 717 48.11 -1.60 10.71
N PHE A 718 48.22 -1.50 12.03
CA PHE A 718 48.82 -2.52 12.88
C PHE A 718 47.71 -3.43 13.41
N VAL A 719 47.94 -4.74 13.35
CA VAL A 719 47.10 -5.75 13.99
C VAL A 719 47.94 -6.48 15.03
N MET A 720 47.46 -6.51 16.26
CA MET A 720 48.13 -7.18 17.37
C MET A 720 47.15 -8.14 18.02
N GLN A 721 47.47 -9.44 18.03
CA GLN A 721 46.77 -10.43 18.82
C GLN A 721 47.48 -10.55 20.17
N GLU A 722 46.75 -10.28 21.24
CA GLU A 722 47.24 -10.28 22.61
C GLU A 722 47.23 -11.71 23.20
N THR A 723 47.97 -11.92 24.28
CA THR A 723 48.07 -13.24 24.94
C THR A 723 46.76 -13.70 25.61
N ASP A 724 45.82 -12.79 25.86
CA ASP A 724 44.46 -13.09 26.33
C ASP A 724 43.50 -13.49 25.19
N GLY A 725 43.95 -13.44 23.92
CA GLY A 725 43.15 -13.71 22.73
C GLY A 725 42.41 -12.49 22.17
N SER A 726 42.52 -11.32 22.79
CA SER A 726 41.98 -10.06 22.23
C SER A 726 42.77 -9.61 21.00
N VAL A 727 42.13 -8.85 20.11
CA VAL A 727 42.80 -8.29 18.92
C VAL A 727 42.65 -6.77 18.91
N THR A 728 43.78 -6.09 18.76
CA THR A 728 43.85 -4.63 18.59
C THR A 728 44.11 -4.30 17.13
N LEU A 729 43.28 -3.42 16.54
CA LEU A 729 43.49 -2.81 15.23
C LEU A 729 43.80 -1.31 15.43
N ASP A 730 44.89 -0.79 14.87
CA ASP A 730 45.28 0.62 15.00
C ASP A 730 45.76 1.19 13.66
N ASN A 731 45.20 2.30 13.20
CA ASN A 731 45.62 3.00 11.96
C ASN A 731 46.17 4.42 12.19
N GLY A 732 46.49 4.77 13.44
CA GLY A 732 46.96 6.10 13.85
C GLY A 732 45.86 7.17 13.98
N ILE A 733 44.64 6.90 13.48
CA ILE A 733 43.46 7.77 13.65
C ILE A 733 42.57 7.20 14.75
N ILE A 734 42.20 5.93 14.62
CA ILE A 734 41.40 5.20 15.59
C ILE A 734 42.08 3.89 16.00
N ARG A 735 41.94 3.53 17.27
CA ARG A 735 42.34 2.24 17.82
C ARG A 735 41.10 1.48 18.29
N VAL A 736 41.00 0.23 17.87
CA VAL A 736 39.87 -0.68 18.07
C VAL A 736 40.38 -1.87 18.85
N ARG A 737 39.74 -2.24 19.98
CA ARG A 737 40.10 -3.47 20.72
C ARG A 737 38.90 -4.40 20.84
N LEU A 738 39.02 -5.58 20.24
CA LEU A 738 38.03 -6.66 20.28
C LEU A 738 38.43 -7.70 21.33
N ASP A 739 37.50 -8.14 22.17
CA ASP A 739 37.74 -9.25 23.10
C ASP A 739 37.75 -10.63 22.39
N PRO A 740 38.15 -11.73 23.05
CA PRO A 740 38.19 -13.07 22.43
C PRO A 740 36.86 -13.63 21.91
N THR A 741 35.75 -12.91 22.08
CA THR A 741 34.40 -13.25 21.62
C THR A 741 33.92 -12.39 20.45
N GLY A 742 34.68 -11.35 20.07
CA GLY A 742 34.33 -10.39 19.00
C GLY A 742 33.64 -9.10 19.47
N CYS A 743 33.45 -8.92 20.78
CA CYS A 743 32.83 -7.72 21.33
C CYS A 743 33.85 -6.55 21.41
N LEU A 744 33.39 -5.33 21.15
CA LEU A 744 34.21 -4.13 21.11
C LEU A 744 34.37 -3.54 22.52
N THR A 745 35.56 -3.72 23.10
CA THR A 745 35.90 -3.26 24.46
C THR A 745 36.37 -1.80 24.51
N SER A 746 36.92 -1.29 23.40
CA SER A 746 37.48 0.06 23.33
C SER A 746 37.53 0.55 21.88
N LEU A 747 37.15 1.81 21.66
CA LEU A 747 37.23 2.53 20.39
C LEU A 747 37.73 3.95 20.66
N VAL A 748 39.04 4.14 20.54
CA VAL A 748 39.72 5.39 20.92
C VAL A 748 40.08 6.22 19.68
N LEU A 749 39.72 7.50 19.70
CA LEU A 749 40.26 8.51 18.76
C LEU A 749 41.68 8.89 19.21
N VAL A 750 42.69 8.29 18.56
CA VAL A 750 44.11 8.27 18.97
C VAL A 750 44.65 9.67 19.26
N ALA A 751 44.39 10.65 18.39
CA ALA A 751 44.87 12.03 18.53
C ALA A 751 44.35 12.76 19.80
N SER A 752 43.28 12.28 20.42
CA SER A 752 42.64 12.91 21.58
C SER A 752 42.63 12.03 22.84
N GLY A 753 42.92 10.73 22.71
CA GLY A 753 42.69 9.74 23.75
C GLY A 753 41.22 9.53 24.13
N ARG A 754 40.26 10.11 23.39
CA ARG A 754 38.83 9.98 23.69
C ARG A 754 38.33 8.58 23.35
N GLU A 755 37.90 7.86 24.39
CA GLU A 755 37.11 6.63 24.29
C GLU A 755 35.67 6.94 23.84
N ALA A 756 35.18 6.16 22.88
CA ALA A 756 33.83 6.27 22.32
C ALA A 756 32.83 5.30 22.96
N ILE A 757 33.27 4.18 23.55
CA ILE A 757 32.41 3.22 24.25
C ILE A 757 32.16 3.65 25.71
N ALA A 758 30.96 3.39 26.22
CA ALA A 758 30.60 3.68 27.60
C ALA A 758 31.39 2.81 28.59
N GLU A 759 31.72 3.38 29.76
CA GLU A 759 32.53 2.71 30.77
C GLU A 759 31.83 1.44 31.32
N GLY A 760 32.53 0.30 31.28
CA GLY A 760 31.99 -1.00 31.68
C GLY A 760 31.01 -1.63 30.69
N ALA A 761 30.80 -1.04 29.51
CA ALA A 761 29.95 -1.58 28.46
C ALA A 761 30.76 -2.22 27.32
N LEU A 762 30.10 -3.05 26.51
CA LEU A 762 30.65 -3.64 25.30
C LEU A 762 29.88 -3.09 24.08
N GLY A 763 30.60 -2.60 23.07
CA GLY A 763 30.05 -2.33 21.75
C GLY A 763 30.05 -3.58 20.87
N ASN A 764 29.42 -3.51 19.70
CA ASN A 764 29.27 -4.67 18.79
C ASN A 764 28.61 -5.88 19.46
N GLN A 765 27.84 -5.66 20.54
CA GLN A 765 27.17 -6.73 21.27
C GLN A 765 25.91 -7.13 20.52
N PHE A 766 25.87 -8.35 20.01
CA PHE A 766 24.66 -8.92 19.42
C PHE A 766 23.67 -9.34 20.50
N VAL A 767 22.39 -9.01 20.30
CA VAL A 767 21.33 -9.21 21.27
C VAL A 767 20.07 -9.68 20.57
N LEU A 768 19.47 -10.74 21.11
CA LEU A 768 18.24 -11.36 20.63
C LEU A 768 17.08 -10.92 21.53
N PHE A 769 15.96 -10.56 20.91
CA PHE A 769 14.69 -10.26 21.57
C PHE A 769 13.63 -11.22 21.03
N ASP A 770 12.62 -11.55 21.83
CA ASP A 770 11.40 -12.20 21.36
C ASP A 770 10.50 -11.17 20.67
N ASP A 771 10.06 -11.47 19.45
CA ASP A 771 9.29 -10.56 18.62
C ASP A 771 7.87 -11.10 18.40
N VAL A 772 6.94 -10.65 19.24
CA VAL A 772 5.54 -11.08 19.25
C VAL A 772 4.67 -9.84 19.43
N PRO A 773 4.25 -9.18 18.34
CA PRO A 773 3.44 -7.95 18.40
C PRO A 773 1.97 -8.23 18.78
N LEU A 774 1.22 -7.16 19.03
CA LEU A 774 -0.20 -7.24 19.41
C LEU A 774 -1.14 -7.50 18.23
N TYR A 775 -0.82 -6.96 17.04
CA TYR A 775 -1.76 -6.90 15.92
C TYR A 775 -1.24 -7.58 14.64
N TRP A 776 -0.04 -7.21 14.16
CA TRP A 776 0.43 -7.63 12.83
C TRP A 776 1.93 -8.00 12.79
N ASP A 777 2.23 -9.30 12.75
CA ASP A 777 3.58 -9.90 12.81
C ASP A 777 4.65 -9.26 11.89
N ALA A 778 4.31 -8.90 10.64
CA ALA A 778 5.27 -8.35 9.69
C ALA A 778 5.38 -6.81 9.72
N TRP A 779 4.48 -6.12 10.43
CA TRP A 779 4.44 -4.66 10.49
C TRP A 779 4.93 -4.14 11.82
N ASP A 780 4.43 -4.69 12.93
CA ASP A 780 4.60 -4.11 14.24
C ASP A 780 5.81 -4.68 14.98
N VAL A 781 6.50 -3.81 15.69
CA VAL A 781 7.34 -4.20 16.83
C VAL A 781 6.91 -3.35 18.01
N MET A 782 6.54 -4.00 19.11
CA MET A 782 6.00 -3.35 20.31
C MET A 782 7.11 -3.05 21.30
N ASP A 783 7.02 -1.94 22.04
CA ASP A 783 8.02 -1.50 23.02
C ASP A 783 8.47 -2.59 24.02
N TYR A 784 7.52 -3.38 24.52
CA TYR A 784 7.77 -4.48 25.47
C TYR A 784 8.70 -5.59 24.95
N HIS A 785 8.98 -5.69 23.64
CA HIS A 785 9.98 -6.64 23.13
C HIS A 785 11.35 -6.43 23.82
N LEU A 786 11.68 -5.19 24.20
CA LEU A 786 12.92 -4.82 24.89
C LEU A 786 13.09 -5.50 26.25
N GLU A 787 12.00 -5.92 26.92
CA GLU A 787 12.06 -6.64 28.19
C GLU A 787 12.64 -8.06 28.03
N THR A 788 12.55 -8.63 26.83
CA THR A 788 12.99 -10.00 26.52
C THR A 788 14.47 -10.11 26.14
N ARG A 789 15.24 -9.05 26.38
CA ARG A 789 16.65 -8.87 25.99
C ARG A 789 17.56 -10.03 26.41
N LYS A 790 18.08 -10.78 25.44
CA LYS A 790 19.03 -11.88 25.63
C LYS A 790 20.32 -11.63 24.83
N PRO A 791 21.43 -11.22 25.49
CA PRO A 791 22.73 -11.12 24.82
C PRO A 791 23.13 -12.46 24.19
N VAL A 792 23.59 -12.43 22.94
CA VAL A 792 24.16 -13.61 22.28
C VAL A 792 25.61 -13.72 22.76
N LEU A 793 25.90 -14.74 23.55
CA LEU A 793 27.22 -14.94 24.15
C LEU A 793 28.16 -15.62 23.14
N GLY A 794 29.25 -14.96 22.80
CA GLY A 794 30.31 -15.57 22.00
C GLY A 794 31.13 -16.60 22.78
N GLN A 795 31.78 -17.50 22.06
CA GLN A 795 32.70 -18.48 22.64
C GLN A 795 34.12 -17.90 22.58
N ALA A 796 34.86 -17.95 23.69
CA ALA A 796 36.22 -17.44 23.73
C ALA A 796 37.13 -18.23 22.76
N GLY A 797 37.91 -17.51 21.96
CA GLY A 797 38.80 -18.10 20.95
C GLY A 797 38.15 -18.31 19.57
N THR A 798 36.95 -17.78 19.33
CA THR A 798 36.38 -17.69 17.96
C THR A 798 36.90 -16.48 17.19
N LEU A 799 37.50 -15.49 17.86
CA LEU A 799 38.15 -14.36 17.23
C LEU A 799 39.53 -14.76 16.67
N ALA A 800 39.76 -14.48 15.39
CA ALA A 800 41.03 -14.67 14.71
C ALA A 800 41.41 -13.45 13.88
N VAL A 801 42.72 -13.25 13.66
CA VAL A 801 43.22 -12.26 12.71
C VAL A 801 42.84 -12.68 11.29
N GLY A 802 42.29 -11.74 10.51
CA GLY A 802 42.00 -11.90 9.09
C GLY A 802 43.17 -11.40 8.25
N THR A 803 43.30 -10.07 8.13
CA THR A 803 44.45 -9.43 7.47
C THR A 803 45.41 -8.90 8.53
N GLU A 804 46.69 -9.30 8.48
CA GLU A 804 47.73 -8.95 9.47
C GLU A 804 48.12 -7.45 9.51
N GLY A 805 47.63 -6.63 8.58
CA GLY A 805 47.84 -5.18 8.58
C GLY A 805 48.42 -4.60 7.29
N GLY A 806 49.09 -3.45 7.40
CA GLY A 806 49.63 -2.70 6.26
C GLY A 806 48.61 -1.70 5.72
N LEU A 807 47.96 -2.00 4.60
CA LEU A 807 46.87 -1.15 4.06
C LEU A 807 45.53 -1.42 4.73
N ARG A 808 45.30 -2.66 5.17
CA ARG A 808 44.08 -3.13 5.84
C ARG A 808 44.46 -4.06 6.97
N GLY A 809 43.91 -3.81 8.15
CA GLY A 809 43.84 -4.79 9.22
C GLY A 809 42.42 -5.35 9.29
N SER A 810 42.27 -6.64 9.55
CA SER A 810 40.95 -7.19 9.87
C SER A 810 41.02 -8.31 10.90
N ALA A 811 39.93 -8.47 11.63
CA ALA A 811 39.71 -9.60 12.53
C ALA A 811 38.33 -10.19 12.22
N TRP A 812 38.20 -11.51 12.26
CA TRP A 812 36.95 -12.21 11.98
C TRP A 812 36.58 -13.12 13.14
N PHE A 813 35.28 -13.30 13.36
CA PHE A 813 34.77 -14.25 14.35
C PHE A 813 33.47 -14.89 13.87
N LEU A 814 33.15 -16.04 14.49
CA LEU A 814 31.89 -16.75 14.32
C LEU A 814 31.13 -16.81 15.64
N LEU A 815 29.84 -16.48 15.57
CA LEU A 815 28.91 -16.42 16.69
C LEU A 815 27.74 -17.38 16.43
N GLN A 816 27.54 -18.34 17.34
CA GLN A 816 26.39 -19.23 17.29
C GLN A 816 25.21 -18.55 18.00
N ILE A 817 24.10 -18.31 17.29
CA ILE A 817 22.90 -17.66 17.85
C ILE A 817 21.99 -18.73 18.48
N SER A 818 21.78 -19.83 17.77
CA SER A 818 20.97 -20.99 18.19
C SER A 818 21.55 -22.26 17.54
N PRO A 819 21.02 -23.47 17.78
CA PRO A 819 21.43 -24.67 17.04
C PRO A 819 21.30 -24.56 15.51
N ASN A 820 20.39 -23.70 15.01
CA ASN A 820 20.08 -23.57 13.58
C ASN A 820 20.62 -22.25 12.98
N SER A 821 20.81 -21.22 13.81
CA SER A 821 21.21 -19.89 13.39
C SER A 821 22.64 -19.54 13.81
N ARG A 822 23.42 -18.99 12.87
CA ARG A 822 24.81 -18.57 13.09
C ARG A 822 25.12 -17.27 12.37
N LEU A 823 26.11 -16.54 12.86
CA LEU A 823 26.58 -15.27 12.33
C LEU A 823 28.10 -15.34 12.19
N SER A 824 28.61 -14.79 11.09
CA SER A 824 30.04 -14.52 10.90
C SER A 824 30.24 -13.04 10.62
N GLN A 825 31.21 -12.43 11.27
CA GLN A 825 31.50 -11.01 11.08
C GLN A 825 33.00 -10.77 10.87
N GLU A 826 33.33 -9.96 9.87
CA GLU A 826 34.66 -9.38 9.69
C GLU A 826 34.64 -7.90 10.11
N VAL A 827 35.49 -7.56 11.07
CA VAL A 827 35.76 -6.19 11.51
C VAL A 827 36.99 -5.68 10.79
N VAL A 828 36.83 -4.62 9.99
CA VAL A 828 37.85 -4.12 9.05
C VAL A 828 38.22 -2.68 9.38
N LEU A 829 39.53 -2.43 9.46
CA LEU A 829 40.13 -1.11 9.58
C LEU A 829 41.11 -0.87 8.41
N ASP A 830 40.92 0.23 7.68
CA ASP A 830 41.79 0.64 6.57
C ASP A 830 42.71 1.79 6.96
N VAL A 831 43.86 1.90 6.29
CA VAL A 831 44.75 3.05 6.40
C VAL A 831 44.02 4.34 6.02
N GLY A 832 44.20 5.40 6.81
CA GLY A 832 43.57 6.71 6.57
C GLY A 832 42.05 6.77 6.83
N CYS A 833 41.41 5.67 7.24
CA CYS A 833 39.96 5.58 7.43
C CYS A 833 39.55 6.02 8.87
N PRO A 834 38.67 7.02 9.05
CA PRO A 834 38.26 7.50 10.38
C PRO A 834 37.11 6.68 11.01
N TYR A 835 36.75 5.54 10.45
CA TYR A 835 35.68 4.65 10.92
C TYR A 835 36.05 3.17 10.75
N VAL A 836 35.40 2.31 11.54
CA VAL A 836 35.47 0.85 11.44
C VAL A 836 34.35 0.34 10.53
N ARG A 837 34.61 -0.70 9.74
CA ARG A 837 33.57 -1.39 8.96
C ARG A 837 33.29 -2.78 9.54
N PHE A 838 32.02 -3.13 9.65
CA PHE A 838 31.55 -4.41 10.14
C PHE A 838 30.81 -5.14 9.02
N HIS A 839 31.44 -6.15 8.42
CA HIS A 839 30.82 -6.99 7.40
C HIS A 839 30.19 -8.19 8.09
N THR A 840 28.85 -8.23 8.15
CA THR A 840 28.11 -9.23 8.92
C THR A 840 27.30 -10.11 7.99
N GLU A 841 27.54 -11.42 8.04
CA GLU A 841 26.74 -12.44 7.35
C GLU A 841 25.97 -13.25 8.40
N VAL A 842 24.66 -13.44 8.18
CA VAL A 842 23.78 -14.14 9.12
C VAL A 842 23.03 -15.26 8.40
N HIS A 843 23.23 -16.48 8.86
CA HIS A 843 22.41 -17.63 8.50
C HIS A 843 21.29 -17.74 9.54
N TRP A 844 20.09 -17.30 9.17
CA TRP A 844 18.99 -17.04 10.09
C TRP A 844 17.82 -18.01 9.87
N HIS A 845 17.46 -18.74 10.94
CA HIS A 845 16.35 -19.71 10.98
C HIS A 845 15.52 -19.57 12.27
N GLU A 846 15.58 -18.42 12.94
CA GLU A 846 14.72 -18.14 14.10
C GLU A 846 13.34 -17.67 13.66
N ALA A 847 12.31 -18.07 14.43
CA ALA A 847 10.94 -17.57 14.30
C ALA A 847 10.59 -16.65 15.48
N HIS A 848 9.87 -15.55 15.21
CA HIS A 848 9.45 -14.57 16.23
C HIS A 848 10.61 -14.09 17.11
N LYS A 849 11.70 -13.66 16.47
CA LYS A 849 12.91 -13.10 17.11
C LYS A 849 13.39 -11.86 16.36
N PHE A 850 13.92 -10.91 17.12
CA PHE A 850 14.57 -9.71 16.60
C PHE A 850 16.06 -9.75 16.99
N LEU A 851 16.97 -9.77 16.01
CA LEU A 851 18.40 -9.60 16.25
C LEU A 851 18.79 -8.12 16.10
N LYS A 852 19.43 -7.55 17.12
CA LYS A 852 20.00 -6.20 17.09
C LYS A 852 21.48 -6.25 17.47
N VAL A 853 22.21 -5.20 17.14
CA VAL A 853 23.59 -4.98 17.58
C VAL A 853 23.65 -3.66 18.36
N GLU A 854 24.23 -3.72 19.56
CA GLU A 854 24.28 -2.58 20.48
C GLU A 854 25.69 -1.93 20.46
N PHE A 855 25.72 -0.60 20.42
CA PHE A 855 26.93 0.21 20.57
C PHE A 855 26.71 1.29 21.65
N PRO A 856 26.88 0.95 22.94
CA PRO A 856 26.69 1.90 24.04
C PRO A 856 27.74 3.01 23.98
N ALA A 857 27.36 4.17 23.45
CA ALA A 857 28.28 5.28 23.21
C ALA A 857 28.48 6.17 24.44
N ARG A 858 29.71 6.67 24.65
CA ARG A 858 30.07 7.66 25.67
C ARG A 858 29.68 9.08 25.23
N ILE A 859 28.39 9.26 24.96
CA ILE A 859 27.77 10.49 24.48
C ILE A 859 26.52 10.77 25.32
N ARG A 860 26.40 12.00 25.83
CA ARG A 860 25.20 12.47 26.54
C ARG A 860 24.59 13.62 25.75
N SER A 861 23.56 13.32 24.96
CA SER A 861 22.80 14.28 24.18
C SER A 861 21.30 13.99 24.34
N PRO A 862 20.42 15.00 24.42
CA PRO A 862 18.98 14.81 24.34
C PRO A 862 18.47 14.60 22.90
N GLN A 863 19.37 14.70 21.90
CA GLN A 863 19.05 14.61 20.48
C GLN A 863 20.06 13.69 19.77
N ALA A 864 19.57 12.97 18.76
CA ALA A 864 20.38 12.24 17.79
C ALA A 864 19.99 12.70 16.38
N THR A 865 20.95 12.67 15.46
CA THR A 865 20.74 12.96 14.03
C THR A 865 20.83 11.65 13.27
N TYR A 866 19.83 11.38 12.43
CA TYR A 866 19.65 10.16 11.65
C TYR A 866 19.72 10.48 10.15
#